data_AF-A0A427XZ40-F1
#
_entry.id   AF-A0A427XZ40-F1
#
_cell.length_a   1.000
_cell.length_b   1.000
_cell.length_c   1.000
_cell.angle_alpha   90.00
_cell.angle_beta   90.00
_cell.angle_gamma   90.00
#
_symmetry.space_group_name_H-M   'P 1'
#
loop_
_entity.id
_entity.type
_entity.pdbx_description
1 polymer ?
#
loop_
_entity_poly.entity_id
_entity_poly.type
_entity_poly.pdbx_seq_one_letter_code
_entity_poly.pdbx_strand_id
1 'polypeptide(L)'
;MTTNIFSTIRVDDLNRTLAEDRQLRGFCQPTFNVTFDFKVTGEQQVLHIDVQRGKLSGRLSDGPEEDASFTLQAPAEAWAQHFHHNQELGHSGNQLIPAVASVEGDILKFAQYAPVWRCTLELIRELALGSNKAQDAPLQLTEDHIVGRYAILDLPKWGGPCKVYYEQSGSGTQDILFLHTAGSDGRQYHGVMNDPRMLGRDLRMTVFDLPSHGRSFPPASSVPGEHYNSEDRYIEIISALIKHLGLKKTIVCGASMAGLICIAVALRNHEVGAFATIPVQGCEFVDMDRMNWDKHPEVNQTLLVPEFTYGMMSPTAPAACKNLVWHTYSAQAYGMYAGDLDFYFGGFDYRGKLESIDTTKIPVAMLTGEYDWSCRPEMSLATAAKIKGAWIKIMEGLGHFPATENPERATKPSVFHVNLIAKPKSDIMALTEAVKPTAIVTGGASGFGAGAARRLARDSVNVAIFDLNEELGQTVVSEIISAGGKAIFVKVNVTSADAWKAGVEQVVQTFGGLNFVINNAGGTYPSKPVLETTEADFDKCINLNLRSIYHSVIACMPSLIAATEKGLPASMVNIASTGGVKGRPGLTWYSASKAGAINATQSLAHEFAGQQIRVNCICPVLGKTPMMSQFLGQASEEQYLSTIPLKRFAEPSDIGNSVAFLCSDDARFLTGVVLPVDGGRLA
;
A
#
# COMPACT_ATOMS: atom_id res chain seq x y z
N MET A 1 19.47 -20.79 -15.55
CA MET A 1 18.57 -21.95 -15.43
C MET A 1 17.81 -21.78 -14.14
N THR A 2 16.56 -21.35 -14.24
CA THR A 2 15.63 -21.30 -13.12
C THR A 2 15.32 -22.74 -12.72
N THR A 3 15.68 -23.13 -11.50
CA THR A 3 15.39 -24.47 -10.96
C THR A 3 13.87 -24.67 -10.92
N ASN A 4 13.37 -25.84 -11.33
CA ASN A 4 11.95 -26.20 -11.17
C ASN A 4 11.56 -26.06 -9.69
N ILE A 5 10.71 -25.09 -9.36
CA ILE A 5 10.42 -24.77 -7.96
C ILE A 5 9.71 -25.92 -7.23
N PHE A 6 8.93 -26.74 -7.93
CA PHE A 6 8.25 -27.88 -7.33
C PHE A 6 9.24 -28.95 -6.86
N SER A 7 10.42 -29.04 -7.50
CA SER A 7 11.51 -29.94 -7.08
C SER A 7 12.08 -29.61 -5.69
N THR A 8 11.89 -28.37 -5.22
CA THR A 8 12.38 -27.91 -3.91
C THR A 8 11.45 -28.30 -2.76
N ILE A 9 10.23 -28.73 -3.07
CA ILE A 9 9.23 -29.09 -2.07
C ILE A 9 9.49 -30.50 -1.57
N ARG A 10 9.60 -30.66 -0.26
CA ARG A 10 9.66 -31.97 0.37
C ARG A 10 8.26 -32.60 0.37
N VAL A 11 8.10 -33.68 -0.38
CA VAL A 11 6.81 -34.38 -0.53
C VAL A 11 6.20 -34.82 0.81
N ASP A 12 7.02 -35.24 1.78
CA ASP A 12 6.54 -35.60 3.11
C ASP A 12 5.95 -34.41 3.88
N ASP A 13 6.59 -33.23 3.78
CA ASP A 13 6.11 -32.00 4.40
C ASP A 13 4.82 -31.52 3.72
N LEU A 14 4.75 -31.62 2.39
CA LEU A 14 3.53 -31.36 1.62
C LEU A 14 2.38 -32.27 2.08
N ASN A 15 2.61 -33.58 2.12
CA ASN A 15 1.60 -34.56 2.53
C ASN A 15 1.10 -34.33 3.95
N ARG A 16 1.99 -33.99 4.89
CA ARG A 16 1.59 -33.62 6.25
C ARG A 16 0.73 -32.36 6.25
N THR A 17 1.14 -31.30 5.55
CA THR A 17 0.38 -30.04 5.48
C THR A 17 -1.00 -30.23 4.84
N LEU A 18 -1.08 -30.94 3.71
CA LEU A 18 -2.35 -31.27 3.06
C LEU A 18 -3.27 -32.08 3.98
N ALA A 19 -2.69 -33.03 4.72
CA ALA A 19 -3.44 -33.83 5.66
C ALA A 19 -3.94 -33.01 6.85
N GLU A 20 -3.21 -32.00 7.34
CA GLU A 20 -3.52 -31.22 8.54
C GLU A 20 -4.45 -30.02 8.30
N ASP A 21 -4.51 -29.49 7.07
CA ASP A 21 -5.29 -28.28 6.77
C ASP A 21 -6.81 -28.52 6.93
N ARG A 22 -7.44 -27.65 7.73
CA ARG A 22 -8.85 -27.78 8.10
C ARG A 22 -9.80 -27.38 6.96
N GLN A 23 -9.38 -26.45 6.10
CA GLN A 23 -10.21 -25.97 5.00
C GLN A 23 -10.29 -27.05 3.91
N LEU A 24 -9.15 -27.65 3.53
CA LEU A 24 -9.13 -28.79 2.61
C LEU A 24 -9.94 -29.98 3.11
N ARG A 25 -9.84 -30.34 4.40
CA ARG A 25 -10.70 -31.39 4.99
C ARG A 25 -12.19 -31.07 4.91
N GLY A 26 -12.56 -29.80 4.96
CA GLY A 26 -13.95 -29.36 4.80
C GLY A 26 -14.47 -29.54 3.37
N PHE A 27 -13.62 -29.29 2.37
CA PHE A 27 -13.98 -29.45 0.96
C PHE A 27 -13.90 -30.89 0.46
N CYS A 28 -12.96 -31.69 0.95
CA CYS A 28 -12.70 -33.04 0.47
C CYS A 28 -13.56 -34.09 1.19
N GLN A 29 -14.76 -34.35 0.65
CA GLN A 29 -15.69 -35.37 1.16
C GLN A 29 -15.24 -36.80 0.80
N PRO A 30 -15.65 -37.85 1.56
CA PRO A 30 -15.25 -39.24 1.32
C PRO A 30 -15.61 -39.82 -0.05
N THR A 31 -16.52 -39.19 -0.79
CA THR A 31 -16.95 -39.60 -2.14
C THR A 31 -16.10 -38.98 -3.26
N PHE A 32 -15.21 -38.05 -2.94
CA PHE A 32 -14.46 -37.29 -3.94
C PHE A 32 -13.20 -38.01 -4.37
N ASN A 33 -13.05 -38.18 -5.68
CA ASN A 33 -11.83 -38.68 -6.31
C ASN A 33 -11.46 -37.78 -7.50
N VAL A 34 -10.29 -37.17 -7.46
CA VAL A 34 -9.73 -36.39 -8.57
C VAL A 34 -8.22 -36.40 -8.46
N THR A 35 -7.53 -36.46 -9.59
CA THR A 35 -6.09 -36.19 -9.67
C THR A 35 -5.90 -34.96 -10.54
N PHE A 36 -5.08 -34.02 -10.09
CA PHE A 36 -4.72 -32.82 -10.84
C PHE A 36 -3.28 -32.41 -10.59
N ASP A 37 -2.71 -31.69 -11.54
CA ASP A 37 -1.27 -31.49 -11.59
C ASP A 37 -0.87 -30.01 -11.61
N PHE A 38 0.31 -29.71 -11.04
CA PHE A 38 1.01 -28.44 -11.19
C PHE A 38 2.34 -28.66 -11.93
N LYS A 39 2.61 -27.82 -12.94
CA LYS A 39 3.73 -28.05 -13.84
C LYS A 39 4.46 -26.76 -14.25
N VAL A 40 5.78 -26.82 -14.35
CA VAL A 40 6.58 -25.78 -15.01
C VAL A 40 6.58 -26.06 -16.52
N THR A 41 6.23 -25.05 -17.32
CA THR A 41 6.15 -25.20 -18.78
C THR A 41 7.50 -25.64 -19.35
N GLY A 42 7.51 -26.74 -20.12
CA GLY A 42 8.71 -27.31 -20.74
C GLY A 42 9.52 -28.24 -19.85
N GLU A 43 9.20 -28.39 -18.57
CA GLU A 43 9.85 -29.34 -17.66
C GLU A 43 9.19 -30.72 -17.69
N GLN A 44 9.99 -31.78 -17.48
CA GLN A 44 9.51 -33.17 -17.43
C GLN A 44 8.90 -33.54 -16.07
N GLN A 45 9.34 -32.86 -15.01
CA GLN A 45 8.87 -33.14 -13.65
C GLN A 45 7.53 -32.46 -13.38
N VAL A 46 6.60 -33.24 -12.82
CA VAL A 46 5.23 -32.82 -12.50
C VAL A 46 4.93 -33.06 -11.02
N LEU A 47 4.23 -32.11 -10.37
CA LEU A 47 3.69 -32.29 -9.03
C LEU A 47 2.22 -32.72 -9.15
N HIS A 48 1.94 -33.97 -8.82
CA HIS A 48 0.60 -34.52 -8.83
C HIS A 48 -0.05 -34.36 -7.47
N ILE A 49 -1.34 -34.05 -7.47
CA ILE A 49 -2.19 -34.02 -6.28
C ILE A 49 -3.35 -34.98 -6.49
N ASP A 50 -3.39 -36.03 -5.67
CA ASP A 50 -4.50 -36.98 -5.65
C ASP A 50 -5.43 -36.68 -4.50
N VAL A 51 -6.71 -36.67 -4.78
CA VAL A 51 -7.78 -36.79 -3.79
C VAL A 51 -8.37 -38.18 -3.97
N GLN A 52 -8.27 -39.03 -2.95
CA GLN A 52 -8.82 -40.39 -2.95
C GLN A 52 -9.64 -40.61 -1.69
N ARG A 53 -10.94 -40.82 -1.86
CA ARG A 53 -11.92 -40.92 -0.76
C ARG A 53 -11.80 -39.73 0.22
N GLY A 54 -11.64 -38.53 -0.32
CA GLY A 54 -11.48 -37.29 0.45
C GLY A 54 -10.10 -37.09 1.12
N LYS A 55 -9.14 -38.00 0.93
CA LYS A 55 -7.77 -37.83 1.44
C LYS A 55 -6.87 -37.28 0.34
N LEU A 56 -6.12 -36.23 0.65
CA LEU A 56 -5.18 -35.62 -0.28
C LEU A 56 -3.77 -36.17 -0.11
N SER A 57 -3.07 -36.38 -1.22
CA SER A 57 -1.64 -36.69 -1.25
C SER A 57 -0.96 -36.04 -2.45
N GLY A 58 0.27 -35.60 -2.29
CA GLY A 58 1.15 -35.12 -3.35
C GLY A 58 2.26 -36.13 -3.67
N ARG A 59 2.68 -36.16 -4.93
CA ARG A 59 3.86 -36.91 -5.41
C ARG A 59 4.53 -36.19 -6.58
N LEU A 60 5.85 -36.36 -6.73
CA LEU A 60 6.62 -35.90 -7.90
C LEU A 60 6.90 -37.07 -8.84
N SER A 61 6.80 -36.87 -10.15
CA SER A 61 7.22 -37.86 -11.15
C SER A 61 7.79 -37.20 -12.42
N ASP A 62 8.56 -37.97 -13.20
CA ASP A 62 9.09 -37.56 -14.51
C ASP A 62 8.31 -38.28 -15.63
N GLY A 63 7.65 -37.56 -16.55
CA GLY A 63 6.99 -38.14 -17.74
C GLY A 63 5.54 -37.70 -18.01
N PRO A 64 4.93 -38.13 -19.14
CA PRO A 64 3.57 -37.73 -19.52
C PRO A 64 2.48 -38.40 -18.67
N GLU A 65 1.39 -37.66 -18.46
CA GLU A 65 0.27 -37.93 -17.55
C GLU A 65 -0.74 -38.92 -18.15
N GLU A 66 -0.99 -40.07 -17.51
CA GLU A 66 -2.10 -40.96 -17.94
C GLU A 66 -3.39 -40.78 -17.10
N ASP A 67 -3.32 -40.23 -15.88
CA ASP A 67 -4.47 -40.22 -14.94
C ASP A 67 -4.92 -38.82 -14.44
N ALA A 68 -4.21 -37.74 -14.76
CA ALA A 68 -4.61 -36.40 -14.32
C ALA A 68 -5.86 -35.92 -15.06
N SER A 69 -6.82 -35.38 -14.31
CA SER A 69 -8.03 -34.79 -14.88
C SER A 69 -7.74 -33.44 -15.54
N PHE A 70 -6.85 -32.64 -14.94
CA PHE A 70 -6.40 -31.37 -15.50
C PHE A 70 -5.03 -30.99 -14.93
N THR A 71 -4.34 -30.11 -15.65
CA THR A 71 -2.98 -29.67 -15.33
C THR A 71 -2.89 -28.15 -15.39
N LEU A 72 -2.52 -27.52 -14.27
CA LEU A 72 -2.22 -26.10 -14.20
C LEU A 72 -0.73 -25.89 -14.43
N GLN A 73 -0.38 -25.24 -15.55
CA GLN A 73 1.02 -25.02 -15.92
C GLN A 73 1.33 -23.56 -16.17
N ALA A 74 2.54 -23.13 -15.80
CA ALA A 74 3.06 -21.78 -16.05
C ALA A 74 4.57 -21.81 -16.30
N PRO A 75 5.15 -20.76 -16.93
CA PRO A 75 6.60 -20.62 -17.05
C PRO A 75 7.31 -20.56 -15.69
N ALA A 76 8.61 -20.87 -15.67
CA ALA A 76 9.38 -20.91 -14.42
C ALA A 76 9.42 -19.56 -13.71
N GLU A 77 9.50 -18.46 -14.45
CA GLU A 77 9.46 -17.09 -13.95
C GLU A 77 8.12 -16.74 -13.29
N ALA A 78 7.00 -17.21 -13.86
CA ALA A 78 5.67 -16.98 -13.32
C ALA A 78 5.50 -17.70 -11.98
N TRP A 79 5.95 -18.95 -11.91
CA TRP A 79 5.99 -19.69 -10.64
C TRP A 79 6.92 -19.01 -9.64
N ALA A 80 8.13 -18.58 -10.04
CA ALA A 80 9.05 -17.89 -9.14
C ALA A 80 8.43 -16.62 -8.53
N GLN A 81 7.70 -15.82 -9.33
CA GLN A 81 6.95 -14.66 -8.85
C GLN A 81 5.81 -15.07 -7.90
N HIS A 82 5.06 -16.12 -8.24
CA HIS A 82 4.01 -16.64 -7.35
C HIS A 82 4.55 -17.05 -5.98
N PHE A 83 5.72 -17.70 -5.96
CA PHE A 83 6.38 -18.16 -4.75
C PHE A 83 7.28 -17.10 -4.10
N HIS A 84 7.22 -15.83 -4.53
CA HIS A 84 7.96 -14.73 -3.91
C HIS A 84 7.16 -14.08 -2.76
N HIS A 85 7.86 -13.50 -1.78
CA HIS A 85 7.22 -12.78 -0.66
C HIS A 85 6.49 -11.51 -1.13
N ASN A 86 7.10 -10.77 -2.05
CA ASN A 86 6.52 -9.58 -2.68
C ASN A 86 6.11 -9.97 -4.10
N GLN A 87 4.92 -10.56 -4.24
CA GLN A 87 4.39 -10.96 -5.55
C GLN A 87 4.13 -9.70 -6.39
N GLU A 88 4.45 -9.74 -7.68
CA GLU A 88 4.00 -8.72 -8.61
C GLU A 88 2.50 -8.90 -8.93
N LEU A 89 1.86 -7.83 -9.43
CA LEU A 89 0.49 -7.87 -9.92
C LEU A 89 0.33 -9.02 -10.94
N GLY A 90 -0.77 -9.78 -10.87
CA GLY A 90 -1.04 -10.90 -11.77
C GLY A 90 -0.43 -12.24 -11.35
N HIS A 91 0.43 -12.27 -10.33
CA HIS A 91 1.15 -13.49 -9.93
C HIS A 91 0.62 -14.13 -8.64
N SER A 92 -0.46 -13.59 -8.07
CA SER A 92 -1.04 -14.07 -6.80
C SER A 92 -2.25 -14.97 -7.02
N GLY A 93 -2.30 -16.10 -6.30
CA GLY A 93 -3.42 -17.04 -6.33
C GLY A 93 -3.92 -17.36 -7.75
N ASN A 94 -5.21 -17.10 -7.99
CA ASN A 94 -5.88 -17.38 -9.26
C ASN A 94 -5.66 -16.32 -10.35
N GLN A 95 -4.99 -15.20 -10.04
CA GLN A 95 -4.58 -14.22 -11.06
C GLN A 95 -3.55 -14.81 -12.03
N LEU A 96 -2.82 -15.84 -11.58
CA LEU A 96 -1.86 -16.56 -12.41
C LEU A 96 -2.50 -17.09 -13.70
N ILE A 97 -3.75 -17.55 -13.63
CA ILE A 97 -4.47 -18.21 -14.73
C ILE A 97 -4.73 -17.25 -15.91
N PRO A 98 -5.39 -16.09 -15.73
CA PRO A 98 -5.55 -15.13 -16.83
C PRO A 98 -4.25 -14.40 -17.21
N ALA A 99 -3.22 -14.39 -16.35
CA ALA A 99 -1.99 -13.64 -16.59
C ALA A 99 -0.93 -14.42 -17.38
N VAL A 100 -0.58 -15.63 -16.92
CA VAL A 100 0.66 -16.32 -17.33
C VAL A 100 0.57 -17.84 -17.28
N ALA A 101 -0.52 -18.42 -16.77
CA ALA A 101 -0.71 -19.86 -16.67
C ALA A 101 -1.78 -20.38 -17.66
N SER A 102 -1.73 -21.67 -17.96
CA SER A 102 -2.71 -22.37 -18.78
C SER A 102 -3.23 -23.60 -18.04
N VAL A 103 -4.47 -23.97 -18.34
CA VAL A 103 -5.10 -25.19 -17.84
C VAL A 103 -5.28 -26.14 -19.01
N GLU A 104 -4.67 -27.32 -18.92
CA GLU A 104 -4.85 -28.41 -19.88
C GLU A 104 -5.76 -29.49 -19.30
N GLY A 105 -6.45 -30.26 -20.14
CA GLY A 105 -7.36 -31.34 -19.71
C GLY A 105 -8.82 -30.90 -19.50
N ASP A 106 -9.47 -31.49 -18.50
CA ASP A 106 -10.89 -31.30 -18.19
C ASP A 106 -11.13 -29.98 -17.44
N ILE A 107 -11.47 -28.94 -18.20
CA ILE A 107 -11.78 -27.60 -17.69
C ILE A 107 -13.00 -27.60 -16.75
N LEU A 108 -13.96 -28.52 -16.94
CA LEU A 108 -15.11 -28.61 -16.05
C LEU A 108 -14.67 -29.10 -14.68
N LYS A 109 -13.84 -30.13 -14.61
CA LYS A 109 -13.24 -30.57 -13.34
C LYS A 109 -12.36 -29.49 -12.73
N PHE A 110 -11.59 -28.75 -13.52
CA PHE A 110 -10.85 -27.59 -13.01
C PHE A 110 -11.76 -26.60 -12.26
N ALA A 111 -12.91 -26.27 -12.84
CA ALA A 111 -13.89 -25.40 -12.18
C ALA A 111 -14.54 -26.05 -10.95
N GLN A 112 -14.97 -27.31 -11.05
CA GLN A 112 -15.61 -28.04 -9.94
C GLN A 112 -14.69 -28.19 -8.72
N TYR A 113 -13.39 -28.36 -8.94
CA TYR A 113 -12.39 -28.58 -7.90
C TYR A 113 -11.58 -27.33 -7.53
N ALA A 114 -12.05 -26.13 -7.89
CA ALA A 114 -11.44 -24.85 -7.53
C ALA A 114 -11.09 -24.68 -6.04
N PRO A 115 -11.96 -25.03 -5.08
CA PRO A 115 -11.62 -24.93 -3.67
C PRO A 115 -10.45 -25.82 -3.25
N VAL A 116 -10.25 -26.94 -3.94
CA VAL A 116 -9.20 -27.90 -3.65
C VAL A 116 -7.88 -27.41 -4.23
N TRP A 117 -7.80 -27.22 -5.55
CA TRP A 117 -6.51 -26.89 -6.18
C TRP A 117 -5.99 -25.51 -5.78
N ARG A 118 -6.85 -24.50 -5.58
CA ARG A 118 -6.40 -23.17 -5.14
C ARG A 118 -5.84 -23.22 -3.72
N CYS A 119 -6.51 -23.92 -2.81
CA CYS A 119 -6.05 -24.07 -1.43
C CYS A 119 -4.75 -24.87 -1.36
N THR A 120 -4.64 -25.95 -2.15
CA THR A 120 -3.39 -26.69 -2.30
C THR A 120 -2.26 -25.81 -2.80
N LEU A 121 -2.48 -24.98 -3.82
CA LEU A 121 -1.46 -24.08 -4.37
C LEU A 121 -0.96 -23.07 -3.32
N GLU A 122 -1.87 -22.51 -2.52
CA GLU A 122 -1.52 -21.59 -1.44
C GLU A 122 -0.69 -22.29 -0.34
N LEU A 123 -1.05 -23.52 0.05
CA LEU A 123 -0.28 -24.29 1.03
C LEU A 123 1.11 -24.67 0.51
N ILE A 124 1.21 -25.02 -0.77
CA ILE A 124 2.52 -25.24 -1.41
C ILE A 124 3.37 -23.97 -1.32
N ARG A 125 2.75 -22.80 -1.51
CA ARG A 125 3.45 -21.52 -1.41
C ARG A 125 3.94 -21.24 0.00
N GLU A 126 3.10 -21.45 1.00
CA GLU A 126 3.47 -21.29 2.40
C GLU A 126 4.64 -22.19 2.79
N LEU A 127 4.61 -23.45 2.34
CA LEU A 127 5.69 -24.40 2.53
C LEU A 127 7.00 -23.95 1.86
N ALA A 128 6.93 -23.50 0.60
CA ALA A 128 8.09 -23.02 -0.13
C ALA A 128 8.74 -21.79 0.52
N LEU A 129 7.94 -20.92 1.12
CA LEU A 129 8.40 -19.70 1.81
C LEU A 129 8.85 -19.94 3.26
N GLY A 130 8.65 -21.15 3.80
CA GLY A 130 8.90 -21.42 5.22
C GLY A 130 8.03 -20.57 6.16
N SER A 131 6.92 -20.01 5.65
CA SER A 131 6.00 -19.17 6.42
C SER A 131 4.95 -20.06 7.07
N ASN A 132 4.83 -20.00 8.38
CA ASN A 132 3.58 -20.43 9.03
C ASN A 132 2.49 -19.42 8.65
N LYS A 133 1.24 -19.87 8.41
CA LYS A 133 0.05 -19.00 8.35
C LYS A 133 0.24 -17.92 9.41
N ALA A 134 0.46 -16.67 9.00
CA ALA A 134 0.40 -15.58 9.94
C ALA A 134 -1.01 -15.66 10.52
N GLN A 135 -1.12 -16.14 11.76
CA GLN A 135 -2.35 -16.04 12.51
C GLN A 135 -2.49 -14.56 12.80
N ASP A 136 -2.97 -13.81 11.81
CA ASP A 136 -3.48 -12.47 12.05
C ASP A 136 -4.50 -12.61 13.19
N ALA A 137 -4.42 -11.69 14.14
CA ALA A 137 -5.42 -11.64 15.19
C ALA A 137 -6.82 -11.63 14.54
N PRO A 138 -7.80 -12.35 15.11
CA PRO A 138 -9.16 -12.28 14.59
C PRO A 138 -9.62 -10.83 14.56
N LEU A 139 -10.49 -10.48 13.59
CA LEU A 139 -11.12 -9.16 13.54
C LEU A 139 -11.74 -8.85 14.91
N GLN A 140 -11.14 -7.92 15.64
CA GLN A 140 -11.65 -7.50 16.95
C GLN A 140 -12.77 -6.50 16.73
N LEU A 141 -14.02 -6.99 16.77
CA LEU A 141 -15.21 -6.16 16.78
C LEU A 141 -15.57 -5.87 18.25
N THR A 142 -15.26 -4.67 18.74
CA THR A 142 -15.60 -4.26 20.11
C THR A 142 -16.96 -3.58 20.18
N GLU A 143 -17.33 -2.82 19.14
CA GLU A 143 -18.63 -2.14 18.98
C GLU A 143 -19.06 -2.17 17.51
N ASP A 144 -20.37 -2.21 17.27
CA ASP A 144 -20.97 -2.13 15.93
C ASP A 144 -21.93 -0.93 15.88
N HIS A 145 -21.63 0.01 14.99
CA HIS A 145 -22.35 1.27 14.82
C HIS A 145 -23.33 1.23 13.64
N ILE A 146 -23.46 0.10 12.97
CA ILE A 146 -24.30 -0.05 11.77
C ILE A 146 -25.74 -0.31 12.17
N VAL A 147 -26.67 0.44 11.56
CA VAL A 147 -28.11 0.27 11.73
C VAL A 147 -28.75 -0.05 10.37
N GLY A 148 -29.36 -1.23 10.30
CA GLY A 148 -30.08 -1.71 9.10
C GLY A 148 -31.56 -1.38 9.08
N ARG A 149 -32.08 -1.04 7.90
CA ARG A 149 -33.50 -0.73 7.64
C ARG A 149 -33.90 -1.19 6.24
N TYR A 150 -35.21 -1.19 5.96
CA TYR A 150 -35.75 -1.42 4.64
C TYR A 150 -36.40 -0.16 4.09
N ALA A 151 -36.18 0.13 2.81
CA ALA A 151 -36.91 1.08 2.01
C ALA A 151 -37.79 0.34 1.00
N ILE A 152 -39.00 0.83 0.75
CA ILE A 152 -39.82 0.37 -0.38
C ILE A 152 -39.64 1.38 -1.49
N LEU A 153 -38.96 0.98 -2.57
CA LEU A 153 -38.63 1.82 -3.70
C LEU A 153 -39.42 1.39 -4.92
N ASP A 154 -39.97 2.34 -5.68
CA ASP A 154 -40.56 2.07 -6.98
C ASP A 154 -39.46 2.05 -8.05
N LEU A 155 -39.18 0.87 -8.60
CA LEU A 155 -38.04 0.60 -9.48
C LEU A 155 -38.50 -0.06 -10.79
N PRO A 156 -39.11 0.70 -11.72
CA PRO A 156 -39.69 0.13 -12.94
C PRO A 156 -38.65 -0.57 -13.84
N LYS A 157 -37.39 -0.11 -13.91
CA LYS A 157 -36.34 -0.82 -14.67
C LYS A 157 -35.96 -2.16 -14.03
N TRP A 158 -36.20 -2.32 -12.74
CA TRP A 158 -36.09 -3.59 -12.02
C TRP A 158 -37.36 -4.44 -12.07
N GLY A 159 -38.45 -3.94 -12.66
CA GLY A 159 -39.72 -4.67 -12.78
C GLY A 159 -40.77 -4.32 -11.72
N GLY A 160 -40.60 -3.19 -11.01
CA GLY A 160 -41.62 -2.59 -10.15
C GLY A 160 -41.15 -2.36 -8.71
N PRO A 161 -42.09 -2.19 -7.75
CA PRO A 161 -41.77 -1.92 -6.36
C PRO A 161 -40.91 -3.02 -5.73
N CYS A 162 -39.85 -2.61 -5.03
CA CYS A 162 -38.88 -3.51 -4.42
C CYS A 162 -38.61 -3.12 -2.97
N LYS A 163 -38.49 -4.12 -2.09
CA LYS A 163 -38.09 -3.96 -0.69
C LYS A 163 -36.57 -4.05 -0.60
N VAL A 164 -35.93 -2.88 -0.55
CA VAL A 164 -34.48 -2.71 -0.57
C VAL A 164 -33.95 -2.56 0.84
N TYR A 165 -32.98 -3.38 1.22
CA TYR A 165 -32.27 -3.27 2.48
C TYR A 165 -31.13 -2.26 2.38
N TYR A 166 -31.01 -1.40 3.39
CA TYR A 166 -29.92 -0.44 3.49
C TYR A 166 -29.44 -0.31 4.93
N GLU A 167 -28.19 0.09 5.08
CA GLU A 167 -27.48 0.18 6.35
C GLU A 167 -26.82 1.55 6.46
N GLN A 168 -26.78 2.10 7.68
CA GLN A 168 -26.17 3.40 7.95
C GLN A 168 -25.28 3.38 9.18
N SER A 169 -24.22 4.19 9.15
CA SER A 169 -23.40 4.52 10.31
C SER A 169 -22.88 5.97 10.23
N GLY A 170 -22.37 6.49 11.34
CA GLY A 170 -21.96 7.88 11.45
C GLY A 170 -23.14 8.86 11.59
N SER A 171 -22.85 10.07 12.02
CA SER A 171 -23.83 11.10 12.36
C SER A 171 -23.54 12.47 11.73
N GLY A 172 -22.59 12.52 10.79
CA GLY A 172 -22.17 13.76 10.15
C GLY A 172 -23.15 14.31 9.11
N THR A 173 -22.82 15.49 8.59
CA THR A 173 -23.66 16.25 7.64
C THR A 173 -23.39 15.93 6.18
N GLN A 174 -22.22 15.37 5.86
CA GLN A 174 -21.85 14.95 4.51
C GLN A 174 -22.28 13.50 4.27
N ASP A 175 -23.20 13.27 3.33
CA ASP A 175 -23.63 11.93 2.95
C ASP A 175 -22.63 11.27 1.99
N ILE A 176 -22.34 10.00 2.24
CA ILE A 176 -21.68 9.11 1.29
C ILE A 176 -22.52 7.84 1.12
N LEU A 177 -22.75 7.48 -0.14
CA LEU A 177 -23.48 6.29 -0.56
C LEU A 177 -22.50 5.30 -1.16
N PHE A 178 -22.30 4.19 -0.47
CA PHE A 178 -21.47 3.07 -0.91
C PHE A 178 -22.27 2.10 -1.78
N LEU A 179 -21.61 1.61 -2.83
CA LEU A 179 -22.15 0.69 -3.82
C LEU A 179 -21.34 -0.62 -3.80
N HIS A 180 -21.96 -1.75 -3.49
CA HIS A 180 -21.28 -3.05 -3.52
C HIS A 180 -20.97 -3.49 -4.95
N THR A 181 -19.95 -4.33 -5.13
CA THR A 181 -19.63 -4.87 -6.47
C THR A 181 -20.43 -6.13 -6.79
N ALA A 182 -20.18 -6.72 -7.97
CA ALA A 182 -20.85 -7.89 -8.51
C ALA A 182 -20.96 -9.03 -7.48
N GLY A 183 -22.16 -9.57 -7.27
CA GLY A 183 -22.43 -10.72 -6.39
C GLY A 183 -22.12 -10.52 -4.90
N SER A 184 -21.80 -9.30 -4.49
CA SER A 184 -21.59 -8.89 -3.09
C SER A 184 -22.85 -8.26 -2.50
N ASP A 185 -22.77 -7.72 -1.29
CA ASP A 185 -23.82 -6.96 -0.63
C ASP A 185 -23.23 -5.89 0.32
N GLY A 186 -24.08 -5.21 1.11
CA GLY A 186 -23.68 -4.13 2.01
C GLY A 186 -22.59 -4.49 3.02
N ARG A 187 -22.43 -5.79 3.36
CA ARG A 187 -21.37 -6.28 4.26
C ARG A 187 -19.97 -5.95 3.76
N GLN A 188 -19.80 -5.74 2.45
CA GLN A 188 -18.55 -5.29 1.85
C GLN A 188 -17.99 -4.02 2.52
N TYR A 189 -18.84 -3.14 3.03
CA TYR A 189 -18.44 -1.86 3.61
C TYR A 189 -18.44 -1.84 5.14
N HIS A 190 -18.78 -2.94 5.81
CA HIS A 190 -18.88 -2.97 7.28
C HIS A 190 -17.58 -2.56 7.98
N GLY A 191 -16.43 -3.01 7.47
CA GLY A 191 -15.12 -2.62 8.01
C GLY A 191 -14.86 -1.12 7.93
N VAL A 192 -15.23 -0.48 6.82
CA VAL A 192 -15.11 0.98 6.62
C VAL A 192 -16.12 1.74 7.48
N MET A 193 -17.37 1.26 7.54
CA MET A 193 -18.48 1.89 8.25
C MET A 193 -18.35 1.81 9.78
N ASN A 194 -17.59 0.85 10.29
CA ASN A 194 -17.24 0.72 11.71
C ASN A 194 -15.83 1.23 12.04
N ASP A 195 -15.07 1.74 11.07
CA ASP A 195 -13.72 2.23 11.33
C ASP A 195 -13.74 3.53 12.15
N PRO A 196 -13.05 3.62 13.30
CA PRO A 196 -13.02 4.83 14.12
C PRO A 196 -12.54 6.09 13.36
N ARG A 197 -11.66 5.94 12.35
CA ARG A 197 -11.20 7.08 11.52
C ARG A 197 -12.25 7.57 10.55
N MET A 198 -13.22 6.73 10.20
CA MET A 198 -14.36 7.11 9.38
C MET A 198 -15.48 7.68 10.24
N LEU A 199 -15.79 7.02 11.35
CA LEU A 199 -16.77 7.47 12.34
C LEU A 199 -16.40 8.82 12.99
N GLY A 200 -15.10 9.10 13.14
CA GLY A 200 -14.60 10.37 13.66
C GLY A 200 -14.67 11.54 12.67
N ARG A 201 -15.14 11.33 11.43
CA ARG A 201 -15.31 12.39 10.42
C ARG A 201 -16.74 12.89 10.41
N ASP A 202 -16.95 14.06 9.79
CA ASP A 202 -18.29 14.60 9.52
C ASP A 202 -18.98 13.81 8.38
N LEU A 203 -19.20 12.51 8.56
CA LEU A 203 -19.81 11.64 7.57
C LEU A 203 -21.05 10.94 8.11
N ARG A 204 -22.07 10.84 7.25
CA ARG A 204 -23.12 9.83 7.36
C ARG A 204 -22.97 8.86 6.20
N MET A 205 -22.61 7.63 6.53
CA MET A 205 -22.31 6.57 5.58
C MET A 205 -23.56 5.72 5.36
N THR A 206 -23.93 5.48 4.12
CA THR A 206 -25.06 4.62 3.73
C THR A 206 -24.57 3.58 2.73
N VAL A 207 -24.97 2.32 2.90
CA VAL A 207 -24.79 1.26 1.90
C VAL A 207 -26.14 0.55 1.72
N PHE A 208 -26.38 -0.05 0.56
CA PHE A 208 -27.60 -0.80 0.29
C PHE A 208 -27.31 -2.07 -0.50
N ASP A 209 -28.20 -3.04 -0.39
CA ASP A 209 -28.16 -4.25 -1.20
C ASP A 209 -29.00 -4.01 -2.47
N LEU A 210 -28.45 -4.28 -3.65
CA LEU A 210 -29.20 -4.31 -4.91
C LEU A 210 -30.42 -5.26 -4.78
N PRO A 211 -31.49 -5.09 -5.59
CA PRO A 211 -32.59 -6.05 -5.62
C PRO A 211 -32.07 -7.47 -5.83
N SER A 212 -32.68 -8.43 -5.12
CA SER A 212 -32.26 -9.84 -5.06
C SER A 212 -30.91 -10.14 -4.35
N HIS A 213 -30.14 -9.13 -3.94
CA HIS A 213 -28.88 -9.30 -3.23
C HIS A 213 -29.06 -9.25 -1.71
N GLY A 214 -28.15 -9.90 -0.97
CA GLY A 214 -28.08 -9.83 0.48
C GLY A 214 -29.45 -10.02 1.15
N ARG A 215 -29.95 -8.95 1.78
CA ARG A 215 -31.25 -8.92 2.46
C ARG A 215 -32.34 -8.22 1.65
N SER A 216 -32.01 -7.61 0.51
CA SER A 216 -32.98 -7.03 -0.41
C SER A 216 -33.84 -8.11 -1.07
N PHE A 217 -35.13 -7.83 -1.20
CA PHE A 217 -36.05 -8.77 -1.82
C PHE A 217 -35.88 -8.69 -3.34
N PRO A 218 -36.16 -9.78 -4.06
CA PRO A 218 -36.23 -9.71 -5.51
C PRO A 218 -37.50 -8.92 -5.92
N PRO A 219 -37.49 -8.24 -7.08
CA PRO A 219 -38.68 -7.55 -7.60
C PRO A 219 -39.87 -8.49 -7.79
N ALA A 220 -41.10 -7.98 -7.72
CA ALA A 220 -42.30 -8.81 -7.84
C ALA A 220 -42.42 -9.56 -9.18
N SER A 221 -41.84 -9.01 -10.25
CA SER A 221 -41.79 -9.64 -11.57
C SER A 221 -40.59 -10.57 -11.78
N SER A 222 -39.76 -10.77 -10.75
CA SER A 222 -38.55 -11.58 -10.89
C SER A 222 -38.86 -13.06 -11.11
N VAL A 223 -38.06 -13.70 -11.96
CA VAL A 223 -38.07 -15.14 -12.18
C VAL A 223 -36.76 -15.72 -11.61
N PRO A 224 -36.81 -16.77 -10.78
CA PRO A 224 -35.60 -17.40 -10.24
C PRO A 224 -34.63 -17.81 -11.36
N GLY A 225 -33.36 -17.40 -11.24
CA GLY A 225 -32.30 -17.68 -12.21
C GLY A 225 -32.18 -16.66 -13.36
N GLU A 226 -33.09 -15.69 -13.48
CA GLU A 226 -33.10 -14.67 -14.53
C GLU A 226 -32.51 -13.32 -14.08
N HIS A 227 -31.66 -13.33 -13.05
CA HIS A 227 -31.04 -12.07 -12.61
C HIS A 227 -30.11 -11.51 -13.69
N TYR A 228 -30.23 -10.22 -13.91
CA TYR A 228 -29.36 -9.45 -14.78
C TYR A 228 -29.30 -8.03 -14.27
N ASN A 229 -28.13 -7.41 -14.34
CA ASN A 229 -27.93 -6.03 -13.97
C ASN A 229 -27.64 -5.17 -15.21
N SER A 230 -27.80 -3.86 -15.11
CA SER A 230 -27.41 -2.92 -16.18
C SER A 230 -27.10 -1.56 -15.60
N GLU A 231 -26.38 -0.73 -16.36
CA GLU A 231 -26.13 0.66 -15.99
C GLU A 231 -27.43 1.39 -15.60
N ASP A 232 -28.48 1.20 -16.40
CA ASP A 232 -29.78 1.83 -16.23
C ASP A 232 -30.51 1.41 -14.95
N ARG A 233 -30.44 0.11 -14.62
CA ARG A 233 -30.99 -0.45 -13.38
C ARG A 233 -30.23 0.08 -12.16
N TYR A 234 -28.90 0.08 -12.22
CA TYR A 234 -28.08 0.52 -11.11
C TYR A 234 -28.26 2.03 -10.84
N ILE A 235 -28.27 2.86 -11.89
CA ILE A 235 -28.53 4.30 -11.76
C ILE A 235 -29.92 4.59 -11.17
N GLU A 236 -30.95 3.84 -11.57
CA GLU A 236 -32.32 4.03 -11.06
C GLU A 236 -32.39 3.84 -9.55
N ILE A 237 -31.81 2.75 -9.02
CA ILE A 237 -31.87 2.50 -7.58
C ILE A 237 -31.03 3.51 -6.79
N ILE A 238 -29.89 3.96 -7.31
CA ILE A 238 -29.08 5.02 -6.68
C ILE A 238 -29.90 6.31 -6.56
N SER A 239 -30.52 6.76 -7.65
CA SER A 239 -31.35 7.96 -7.68
C SER A 239 -32.58 7.83 -6.76
N ALA A 240 -33.27 6.69 -6.82
CA ALA A 240 -34.43 6.40 -5.99
C ALA A 240 -34.10 6.40 -4.49
N LEU A 241 -32.96 5.81 -4.10
CA LEU A 241 -32.54 5.74 -2.70
C LEU A 241 -32.08 7.10 -2.17
N ILE A 242 -31.29 7.87 -2.94
CA ILE A 242 -30.90 9.25 -2.59
C ILE A 242 -32.14 10.09 -2.31
N LYS A 243 -33.15 10.01 -3.20
CA LYS A 243 -34.41 10.72 -3.05
C LYS A 243 -35.22 10.24 -1.85
N HIS A 244 -35.38 8.92 -1.68
CA HIS A 244 -36.19 8.33 -0.60
C HIS A 244 -35.64 8.65 0.79
N LEU A 245 -34.32 8.55 0.97
CA LEU A 245 -33.66 8.85 2.24
C LEU A 245 -33.38 10.34 2.44
N GLY A 246 -33.65 11.17 1.43
CA GLY A 246 -33.39 12.60 1.47
C GLY A 246 -31.91 12.94 1.64
N LEU A 247 -31.01 12.12 1.10
CA LEU A 247 -29.56 12.33 1.19
C LEU A 247 -29.18 13.65 0.53
N LYS A 248 -28.24 14.38 1.13
CA LYS A 248 -27.82 15.72 0.73
C LYS A 248 -26.34 15.72 0.40
N LYS A 249 -25.99 16.45 -0.65
CA LYS A 249 -24.62 16.54 -1.17
C LYS A 249 -23.97 15.16 -1.33
N THR A 250 -24.72 14.16 -1.79
CA THR A 250 -24.30 12.76 -1.71
C THR A 250 -23.06 12.49 -2.56
N ILE A 251 -22.04 11.91 -1.94
CA ILE A 251 -20.89 11.34 -2.62
C ILE A 251 -21.21 9.88 -2.95
N VAL A 252 -21.14 9.49 -4.22
CA VAL A 252 -21.38 8.10 -4.64
C VAL A 252 -20.04 7.39 -4.79
N CYS A 253 -19.83 6.27 -4.09
CA CYS A 253 -18.55 5.57 -4.00
C CYS A 253 -18.74 4.07 -4.19
N GLY A 254 -17.95 3.43 -5.05
CA GLY A 254 -18.12 2.01 -5.37
C GLY A 254 -16.86 1.39 -5.92
N ALA A 255 -16.65 0.10 -5.66
CA ALA A 255 -15.52 -0.68 -6.14
C ALA A 255 -15.86 -1.49 -7.41
N SER A 256 -14.89 -1.68 -8.31
CA SER A 256 -14.99 -2.58 -9.46
C SER A 256 -16.19 -2.26 -10.36
N MET A 257 -17.16 -3.17 -10.53
CA MET A 257 -18.41 -2.91 -11.25
C MET A 257 -19.11 -1.64 -10.78
N ALA A 258 -19.14 -1.40 -9.48
CA ALA A 258 -19.71 -0.18 -8.93
C ALA A 258 -18.81 1.06 -9.12
N GLY A 259 -17.50 0.86 -9.29
CA GLY A 259 -16.58 1.91 -9.72
C GLY A 259 -16.92 2.42 -11.13
N LEU A 260 -17.26 1.52 -12.04
CA LEU A 260 -17.75 1.88 -13.37
C LEU A 260 -19.08 2.63 -13.30
N ILE A 261 -19.99 2.22 -12.41
CA ILE A 261 -21.24 2.94 -12.17
C ILE A 261 -20.99 4.33 -11.59
N CYS A 262 -19.96 4.53 -10.77
CA CYS A 262 -19.59 5.88 -10.32
C CYS A 262 -19.19 6.78 -11.51
N ILE A 263 -18.50 6.23 -12.53
CA ILE A 263 -18.21 6.96 -13.78
C ILE A 263 -19.52 7.24 -14.54
N ALA A 264 -20.43 6.27 -14.62
CA ALA A 264 -21.74 6.46 -15.24
C ALA A 264 -22.56 7.56 -14.54
N VAL A 265 -22.56 7.58 -13.21
CA VAL A 265 -23.18 8.62 -12.39
C VAL A 265 -22.58 9.99 -12.71
N ALA A 266 -21.26 10.09 -12.92
CA ALA A 266 -20.63 11.34 -13.33
C ALA A 266 -21.11 11.81 -14.72
N LEU A 267 -21.18 10.89 -15.70
CA LEU A 267 -21.70 11.18 -17.05
C LEU A 267 -23.19 11.56 -17.04
N ARG A 268 -23.98 10.91 -16.19
CA ARG A 268 -25.44 11.00 -16.13
C ARG A 268 -25.94 11.72 -14.88
N ASN A 269 -25.15 12.65 -14.34
CA ASN A 269 -25.44 13.26 -13.04
C ASN A 269 -26.79 13.98 -12.98
N HIS A 270 -27.28 14.47 -14.11
CA HIS A 270 -28.60 15.09 -14.22
C HIS A 270 -29.76 14.16 -13.85
N GLU A 271 -29.58 12.83 -13.91
CA GLU A 271 -30.56 11.81 -13.50
C GLU A 271 -30.45 11.44 -12.02
N VAL A 272 -29.27 11.62 -11.42
CA VAL A 272 -28.93 11.11 -10.08
C VAL A 272 -28.94 12.22 -9.03
N GLY A 273 -28.43 13.41 -9.38
CA GLY A 273 -28.24 14.51 -8.44
C GLY A 273 -27.13 14.26 -7.41
N ALA A 274 -26.10 13.49 -7.80
CA ALA A 274 -24.91 13.29 -6.98
C ALA A 274 -24.09 14.58 -6.89
N PHE A 275 -23.41 14.75 -5.76
CA PHE A 275 -22.54 15.89 -5.50
C PHE A 275 -21.11 15.62 -5.96
N ALA A 276 -20.61 14.41 -5.77
CA ALA A 276 -19.32 13.95 -6.25
C ALA A 276 -19.33 12.41 -6.43
N THR A 277 -18.34 11.89 -7.13
CA THR A 277 -18.17 10.44 -7.31
C THR A 277 -16.77 9.99 -6.93
N ILE A 278 -16.69 8.78 -6.38
CA ILE A 278 -15.45 8.07 -6.06
C ILE A 278 -15.47 6.72 -6.77
N PRO A 279 -15.06 6.67 -8.04
CA PRO A 279 -14.80 5.41 -8.72
C PRO A 279 -13.61 4.71 -8.06
N VAL A 280 -13.87 3.64 -7.31
CA VAL A 280 -12.82 2.76 -6.82
C VAL A 280 -12.66 1.64 -7.85
N GLN A 281 -11.46 1.50 -8.41
CA GLN A 281 -11.14 0.54 -9.47
C GLN A 281 -12.06 0.68 -10.69
N GLY A 282 -12.30 1.94 -11.09
CA GLY A 282 -13.07 2.26 -12.28
C GLY A 282 -12.15 2.45 -13.48
N CYS A 283 -12.55 1.95 -14.64
CA CYS A 283 -11.91 2.22 -15.92
C CYS A 283 -12.95 2.56 -17.00
N GLU A 284 -12.52 3.07 -18.14
CA GLU A 284 -13.41 3.43 -19.25
C GLU A 284 -13.95 2.21 -20.02
N PHE A 285 -13.23 1.09 -19.95
CA PHE A 285 -13.52 -0.16 -20.64
C PHE A 285 -12.71 -1.29 -20.01
N VAL A 286 -13.34 -2.45 -19.74
CA VAL A 286 -12.67 -3.66 -19.26
C VAL A 286 -12.22 -4.47 -20.47
N ASP A 287 -10.92 -4.74 -20.59
CA ASP A 287 -10.29 -5.31 -21.78
C ASP A 287 -9.98 -6.81 -21.67
N MET A 288 -10.68 -7.51 -20.78
CA MET A 288 -10.48 -8.93 -20.49
C MET A 288 -11.68 -9.78 -20.91
N ASP A 289 -11.41 -11.02 -21.30
CA ASP A 289 -12.44 -11.98 -21.66
C ASP A 289 -13.19 -12.50 -20.42
N ARG A 290 -14.49 -12.66 -20.56
CA ARG A 290 -15.33 -13.23 -19.51
C ARG A 290 -15.24 -14.75 -19.47
N MET A 291 -14.79 -15.29 -18.35
CA MET A 291 -14.94 -16.71 -18.03
C MET A 291 -16.40 -16.99 -17.60
N ASN A 292 -17.03 -18.04 -18.13
CA ASN A 292 -18.44 -18.35 -17.90
C ASN A 292 -18.65 -19.62 -17.03
N TRP A 293 -17.66 -20.01 -16.23
CA TRP A 293 -17.75 -21.19 -15.36
C TRP A 293 -18.79 -21.05 -14.26
N ASP A 294 -18.99 -19.81 -13.81
CA ASP A 294 -20.04 -19.41 -12.87
C ASP A 294 -21.45 -19.69 -13.42
N LYS A 295 -21.65 -19.88 -14.72
CA LYS A 295 -22.96 -20.23 -15.29
C LYS A 295 -23.16 -21.73 -15.52
N HIS A 296 -22.14 -22.55 -15.33
CA HIS A 296 -22.22 -23.97 -15.68
C HIS A 296 -23.11 -24.74 -14.68
N PRO A 297 -24.12 -25.51 -15.14
CA PRO A 297 -25.09 -26.17 -14.24
C PRO A 297 -24.46 -27.24 -13.34
N GLU A 298 -23.32 -27.81 -13.76
CA GLU A 298 -22.57 -28.80 -12.98
C GLU A 298 -21.49 -28.18 -12.07
N VAL A 299 -21.40 -26.84 -12.01
CA VAL A 299 -20.44 -26.13 -11.17
C VAL A 299 -21.19 -25.43 -10.04
N ASN A 300 -20.79 -25.71 -8.80
CA ASN A 300 -21.38 -25.06 -7.65
C ASN A 300 -20.81 -23.64 -7.47
N GLN A 301 -21.59 -22.62 -7.83
CA GLN A 301 -21.20 -21.21 -7.72
C GLN A 301 -20.83 -20.78 -6.30
N THR A 302 -21.50 -21.33 -5.28
CA THR A 302 -21.22 -21.05 -3.86
C THR A 302 -19.82 -21.50 -3.44
N LEU A 303 -19.22 -22.44 -4.18
CA LEU A 303 -17.84 -22.86 -3.99
C LEU A 303 -16.90 -22.22 -5.00
N LEU A 304 -17.29 -22.08 -6.27
CA LEU A 304 -16.42 -21.52 -7.31
C LEU A 304 -16.12 -20.03 -7.07
N VAL A 305 -17.15 -19.19 -7.04
CA VAL A 305 -17.01 -17.73 -7.01
C VAL A 305 -16.10 -17.23 -5.87
N PRO A 306 -16.27 -17.66 -4.61
CA PRO A 306 -15.40 -17.17 -3.55
C PRO A 306 -13.92 -17.54 -3.73
N GLU A 307 -13.58 -18.63 -4.41
CA GLU A 307 -12.18 -19.01 -4.68
C GLU A 307 -11.53 -18.10 -5.74
N PHE A 308 -12.30 -17.63 -6.73
CA PHE A 308 -11.82 -16.66 -7.70
C PHE A 308 -11.62 -15.29 -7.07
N THR A 309 -12.61 -14.81 -6.32
CA THR A 309 -12.49 -13.53 -5.60
C THR A 309 -11.36 -13.57 -4.57
N TYR A 310 -11.07 -14.73 -3.97
CA TYR A 310 -9.92 -14.92 -3.09
C TYR A 310 -8.60 -14.52 -3.77
N GLY A 311 -8.42 -14.94 -5.02
CA GLY A 311 -7.26 -14.60 -5.83
C GLY A 311 -7.16 -13.12 -6.19
N MET A 312 -8.25 -12.35 -6.14
CA MET A 312 -8.24 -10.92 -6.52
C MET A 312 -7.82 -9.98 -5.39
N MET A 313 -7.67 -10.49 -4.16
CA MET A 313 -7.25 -9.70 -3.02
C MET A 313 -5.73 -9.47 -3.00
N SER A 314 -5.32 -8.40 -2.30
CA SER A 314 -3.90 -8.16 -2.03
C SER A 314 -3.22 -9.37 -1.38
N PRO A 315 -2.01 -9.75 -1.80
CA PRO A 315 -1.22 -10.79 -1.13
C PRO A 315 -1.02 -10.53 0.36
N THR A 316 -0.99 -9.25 0.75
CA THR A 316 -0.80 -8.77 2.12
C THR A 316 -2.10 -8.53 2.88
N ALA A 317 -3.26 -8.88 2.31
CA ALA A 317 -4.55 -8.75 3.00
C ALA A 317 -4.61 -9.70 4.21
N PRO A 318 -5.08 -9.25 5.38
CA PRO A 318 -5.20 -10.10 6.56
C PRO A 318 -6.10 -11.31 6.33
N ALA A 319 -5.71 -12.46 6.88
CA ALA A 319 -6.42 -13.74 6.65
C ALA A 319 -7.90 -13.68 7.07
N ALA A 320 -8.21 -13.02 8.19
CA ALA A 320 -9.59 -12.85 8.66
C ALA A 320 -10.46 -12.04 7.66
N CYS A 321 -9.87 -11.04 7.01
CA CYS A 321 -10.54 -10.24 5.99
C CYS A 321 -10.75 -11.04 4.71
N LYS A 322 -9.74 -11.83 4.29
CA LYS A 322 -9.87 -12.75 3.15
C LYS A 322 -11.00 -13.75 3.35
N ASN A 323 -11.12 -14.31 4.57
CA ASN A 323 -12.20 -15.22 4.92
C ASN A 323 -13.58 -14.56 4.91
N LEU A 324 -13.67 -13.28 5.31
CA LEU A 324 -14.92 -12.51 5.23
C LEU A 324 -15.35 -12.29 3.78
N VAL A 325 -14.42 -11.95 2.89
CA VAL A 325 -14.69 -11.85 1.45
C VAL A 325 -15.18 -13.20 0.92
N TRP A 326 -14.46 -14.28 1.20
CA TRP A 326 -14.86 -15.65 0.82
C TRP A 326 -16.28 -15.98 1.32
N HIS A 327 -16.60 -15.67 2.58
CA HIS A 327 -17.93 -15.89 3.15
C HIS A 327 -19.02 -15.06 2.45
N THR A 328 -18.74 -13.81 2.11
CA THR A 328 -19.70 -12.93 1.44
C THR A 328 -20.08 -13.49 0.07
N TYR A 329 -19.09 -13.90 -0.72
CA TYR A 329 -19.33 -14.45 -2.07
C TYR A 329 -19.90 -15.86 -2.10
N SER A 330 -19.71 -16.66 -1.04
CA SER A 330 -20.38 -17.96 -0.90
C SER A 330 -21.86 -17.82 -0.53
N ALA A 331 -22.25 -16.76 0.16
CA ALA A 331 -23.60 -16.57 0.68
C ALA A 331 -24.63 -16.02 -0.34
N GLN A 332 -24.27 -15.88 -1.61
CA GLN A 332 -25.13 -15.32 -2.64
C GLN A 332 -26.24 -16.28 -3.10
N ALA A 333 -27.34 -15.72 -3.61
CA ALA A 333 -28.33 -16.49 -4.36
C ALA A 333 -27.78 -16.93 -5.73
N TYR A 334 -28.33 -18.02 -6.27
CA TYR A 334 -27.92 -18.55 -7.57
C TYR A 334 -28.03 -17.49 -8.68
N GLY A 335 -26.97 -17.34 -9.47
CA GLY A 335 -26.95 -16.48 -10.66
C GLY A 335 -26.75 -14.99 -10.39
N MET A 336 -26.60 -14.53 -9.14
CA MET A 336 -26.41 -13.10 -8.84
C MET A 336 -25.09 -12.57 -9.40
N TYR A 337 -23.97 -13.18 -9.00
CA TYR A 337 -22.64 -12.81 -9.51
C TYR A 337 -22.57 -12.90 -11.03
N ALA A 338 -23.14 -13.95 -11.61
CA ALA A 338 -23.18 -14.14 -13.05
C ALA A 338 -23.93 -12.99 -13.74
N GLY A 339 -25.16 -12.68 -13.31
CA GLY A 339 -25.98 -11.63 -13.91
C GLY A 339 -25.40 -10.22 -13.75
N ASP A 340 -24.63 -9.98 -12.69
CA ASP A 340 -23.86 -8.76 -12.50
C ASP A 340 -22.63 -8.70 -13.44
N LEU A 341 -21.90 -9.81 -13.60
CA LEU A 341 -20.76 -9.88 -14.51
C LEU A 341 -21.14 -9.76 -15.99
N ASP A 342 -22.34 -10.17 -16.40
CA ASP A 342 -22.85 -9.89 -17.75
C ASP A 342 -22.77 -8.40 -18.07
N PHE A 343 -23.15 -7.56 -17.10
CA PHE A 343 -23.02 -6.11 -17.20
C PHE A 343 -21.56 -5.66 -17.12
N TYR A 344 -20.77 -6.19 -16.17
CA TYR A 344 -19.37 -5.80 -16.00
C TYR A 344 -18.48 -6.09 -17.22
N PHE A 345 -18.77 -7.10 -18.03
CA PHE A 345 -17.94 -7.42 -19.21
C PHE A 345 -18.53 -6.96 -20.55
N GLY A 346 -19.85 -6.74 -20.64
CA GLY A 346 -20.51 -6.44 -21.91
C GLY A 346 -21.52 -5.29 -21.87
N GLY A 347 -21.72 -4.67 -20.71
CA GLY A 347 -22.79 -3.70 -20.48
C GLY A 347 -22.37 -2.23 -20.52
N PHE A 348 -21.10 -1.92 -20.77
CA PHE A 348 -20.62 -0.54 -20.83
C PHE A 348 -19.42 -0.37 -21.78
N ASP A 349 -19.26 0.86 -22.29
CA ASP A 349 -18.07 1.33 -22.99
C ASP A 349 -18.08 2.87 -22.93
N TYR A 350 -17.16 3.43 -22.15
CA TYR A 350 -17.06 4.89 -21.95
C TYR A 350 -15.98 5.55 -22.80
N ARG A 351 -15.30 4.80 -23.68
CA ARG A 351 -14.27 5.36 -24.57
C ARG A 351 -14.86 6.49 -25.41
N GLY A 352 -14.17 7.63 -25.42
CA GLY A 352 -14.59 8.85 -26.13
C GLY A 352 -15.78 9.60 -25.51
N LYS A 353 -16.24 9.23 -24.31
CA LYS A 353 -17.32 9.93 -23.59
C LYS A 353 -16.81 10.71 -22.37
N LEU A 354 -15.68 10.31 -21.80
CA LEU A 354 -15.19 10.80 -20.50
C LEU A 354 -14.83 12.28 -20.49
N GLU A 355 -14.43 12.83 -21.64
CA GLU A 355 -14.07 14.24 -21.81
C GLU A 355 -15.27 15.18 -21.58
N SER A 356 -16.50 14.65 -21.65
CA SER A 356 -17.73 15.40 -21.41
C SER A 356 -18.02 15.64 -19.92
N ILE A 357 -17.32 14.95 -19.01
CA ILE A 357 -17.51 15.09 -17.57
C ILE A 357 -16.96 16.45 -17.10
N ASP A 358 -17.86 17.31 -16.63
CA ASP A 358 -17.53 18.61 -16.05
C ASP A 358 -17.27 18.47 -14.54
N THR A 359 -16.00 18.30 -14.19
CA THR A 359 -15.54 18.14 -12.79
C THR A 359 -15.75 19.37 -11.92
N THR A 360 -16.12 20.52 -12.48
CA THR A 360 -16.53 21.69 -11.70
C THR A 360 -17.95 21.57 -11.16
N LYS A 361 -18.78 20.73 -11.79
CA LYS A 361 -20.15 20.44 -11.38
C LYS A 361 -20.26 19.14 -10.59
N ILE A 362 -19.47 18.14 -10.97
CA ILE A 362 -19.40 16.85 -10.29
C ILE A 362 -17.94 16.41 -10.14
N PRO A 363 -17.31 16.70 -9.01
CA PRO A 363 -15.96 16.22 -8.74
C PRO A 363 -15.86 14.68 -8.88
N VAL A 364 -14.75 14.24 -9.46
CA VAL A 364 -14.42 12.82 -9.64
C VAL A 364 -13.07 12.54 -8.98
N ALA A 365 -13.06 11.67 -7.99
CA ALA A 365 -11.85 11.26 -7.27
C ALA A 365 -11.70 9.73 -7.36
N MET A 366 -10.81 9.27 -8.21
CA MET A 366 -10.61 7.85 -8.46
C MET A 366 -9.62 7.25 -7.47
N LEU A 367 -9.88 6.03 -7.05
CA LEU A 367 -8.97 5.23 -6.23
C LEU A 367 -8.75 3.88 -6.93
N THR A 368 -7.56 3.31 -6.89
CA THR A 368 -7.33 1.98 -7.46
C THR A 368 -6.38 1.18 -6.59
N GLY A 369 -6.65 -0.10 -6.36
CA GLY A 369 -5.72 -0.97 -5.63
C GLY A 369 -4.45 -1.20 -6.45
N GLU A 370 -3.29 -1.23 -5.80
CA GLU A 370 -2.02 -1.64 -6.42
C GLU A 370 -2.09 -3.05 -7.02
N TYR A 371 -2.79 -3.96 -6.33
CA TYR A 371 -2.93 -5.37 -6.72
C TYR A 371 -4.24 -5.68 -7.45
N ASP A 372 -4.94 -4.66 -7.97
CA ASP A 372 -6.15 -4.91 -8.74
C ASP A 372 -5.81 -5.43 -10.15
N TRP A 373 -6.25 -6.65 -10.43
CA TRP A 373 -6.07 -7.30 -11.73
C TRP A 373 -7.19 -7.02 -12.73
N SER A 374 -8.40 -6.71 -12.25
CA SER A 374 -9.59 -6.55 -13.09
C SER A 374 -9.62 -5.18 -13.76
N CYS A 375 -9.36 -4.14 -12.97
CA CYS A 375 -9.14 -2.77 -13.44
C CYS A 375 -7.71 -2.36 -13.07
N ARG A 376 -6.74 -2.84 -13.87
CA ARG A 376 -5.31 -2.63 -13.62
C ARG A 376 -5.00 -1.15 -13.34
N PRO A 377 -4.05 -0.82 -12.44
CA PRO A 377 -3.74 0.57 -12.10
C PRO A 377 -3.54 1.47 -13.33
N GLU A 378 -2.92 0.96 -14.39
CA GLU A 378 -2.68 1.67 -15.64
C GLU A 378 -3.98 2.05 -16.36
N MET A 379 -4.99 1.18 -16.33
CA MET A 379 -6.31 1.43 -16.92
C MET A 379 -7.05 2.53 -16.15
N SER A 380 -7.02 2.46 -14.83
CA SER A 380 -7.61 3.49 -13.95
C SER A 380 -6.91 4.84 -14.15
N LEU A 381 -5.57 4.86 -14.24
CA LEU A 381 -4.78 6.05 -14.55
C LEU A 381 -5.11 6.64 -15.93
N ALA A 382 -5.19 5.81 -16.96
CA ALA A 382 -5.56 6.24 -18.31
C ALA A 382 -6.97 6.82 -18.36
N THR A 383 -7.91 6.22 -17.62
CA THR A 383 -9.29 6.69 -17.48
C THR A 383 -9.34 8.05 -16.80
N ALA A 384 -8.65 8.22 -15.66
CA ALA A 384 -8.59 9.49 -14.94
C ALA A 384 -7.98 10.61 -15.79
N ALA A 385 -6.95 10.31 -16.59
CA ALA A 385 -6.31 11.28 -17.47
C ALA A 385 -7.26 11.87 -18.54
N LYS A 386 -8.30 11.12 -18.93
CA LYS A 386 -9.33 11.58 -19.89
C LYS A 386 -10.41 12.44 -19.25
N ILE A 387 -10.60 12.33 -17.93
CA ILE A 387 -11.56 13.14 -17.18
C ILE A 387 -10.87 14.42 -16.72
N LYS A 388 -11.11 15.54 -17.42
CA LYS A 388 -10.42 16.80 -17.13
C LYS A 388 -10.68 17.25 -15.70
N GLY A 389 -9.63 17.27 -14.87
CA GLY A 389 -9.71 17.71 -13.47
C GLY A 389 -10.09 16.61 -12.48
N ALA A 390 -10.24 15.36 -12.92
CA ALA A 390 -10.29 14.24 -12.00
C ALA A 390 -8.95 14.08 -11.26
N TRP A 391 -9.03 13.61 -10.04
CA TRP A 391 -7.89 13.18 -9.25
C TRP A 391 -7.87 11.65 -9.19
N ILE A 392 -6.68 11.05 -9.10
CA ILE A 392 -6.53 9.61 -8.93
C ILE A 392 -5.41 9.27 -7.96
N LYS A 393 -5.59 8.19 -7.20
CA LYS A 393 -4.55 7.61 -6.34
C LYS A 393 -4.52 6.09 -6.40
N ILE A 394 -3.31 5.55 -6.51
CA ILE A 394 -3.03 4.14 -6.25
C ILE A 394 -2.99 3.92 -4.73
N MET A 395 -3.71 2.90 -4.29
CA MET A 395 -3.79 2.45 -2.92
C MET A 395 -2.77 1.32 -2.72
N GLU A 396 -1.57 1.71 -2.32
CA GLU A 396 -0.46 0.79 -2.04
C GLU A 396 -0.88 -0.31 -1.06
N GLY A 397 -0.52 -1.55 -1.35
CA GLY A 397 -0.81 -2.72 -0.53
C GLY A 397 -2.26 -3.19 -0.55
N LEU A 398 -3.14 -2.60 -1.38
CA LEU A 398 -4.55 -2.98 -1.55
C LEU A 398 -4.79 -3.56 -2.94
N GLY A 399 -5.74 -4.48 -3.06
CA GLY A 399 -6.14 -5.18 -4.28
C GLY A 399 -7.54 -4.80 -4.73
N HIS A 400 -8.34 -5.79 -5.14
CA HIS A 400 -9.65 -5.57 -5.75
C HIS A 400 -10.77 -5.23 -4.75
N PHE A 401 -10.63 -5.53 -3.45
CA PHE A 401 -11.70 -5.33 -2.46
C PHE A 401 -11.28 -4.46 -1.26
N PRO A 402 -10.79 -3.23 -1.45
CA PRO A 402 -10.09 -2.44 -0.43
C PRO A 402 -10.91 -2.22 0.84
N ALA A 403 -12.23 -2.04 0.70
CA ALA A 403 -13.14 -1.81 1.83
C ALA A 403 -13.29 -3.03 2.75
N THR A 404 -13.04 -4.24 2.25
CA THR A 404 -13.23 -5.50 2.99
C THR A 404 -11.92 -6.24 3.24
N GLU A 405 -11.02 -6.26 2.25
CA GLU A 405 -9.77 -7.03 2.31
C GLU A 405 -8.77 -6.44 3.31
N ASN A 406 -8.79 -5.12 3.52
CA ASN A 406 -8.03 -4.43 4.56
C ASN A 406 -8.62 -3.02 4.82
N PRO A 407 -9.76 -2.95 5.54
CA PRO A 407 -10.42 -1.68 5.85
C PRO A 407 -9.47 -0.73 6.60
N GLU A 408 -8.60 -1.26 7.46
CA GLU A 408 -7.68 -0.44 8.25
C GLU A 408 -6.72 0.36 7.36
N ARG A 409 -6.20 -0.25 6.29
CA ARG A 409 -5.36 0.43 5.32
C ARG A 409 -6.19 1.35 4.42
N ALA A 410 -7.37 0.91 3.99
CA ALA A 410 -8.23 1.66 3.10
C ALA A 410 -8.74 2.99 3.71
N THR A 411 -8.99 3.05 5.01
CA THR A 411 -9.55 4.25 5.68
C THR A 411 -8.50 5.25 6.17
N LYS A 412 -7.20 4.96 5.97
CA LYS A 412 -6.13 5.89 6.35
C LYS A 412 -6.37 7.26 5.70
N PRO A 413 -6.15 8.38 6.41
CA PRO A 413 -6.32 9.72 5.84
C PRO A 413 -5.49 9.95 4.57
N SER A 414 -4.32 9.30 4.48
CA SER A 414 -3.49 9.33 3.28
C SER A 414 -4.12 8.62 2.07
N VAL A 415 -5.04 7.66 2.29
CA VAL A 415 -5.64 6.81 1.24
C VAL A 415 -7.04 7.31 0.88
N PHE A 416 -7.94 7.40 1.86
CA PHE A 416 -9.33 7.79 1.66
C PHE A 416 -9.61 9.11 2.34
N HIS A 417 -9.68 10.19 1.55
CA HIS A 417 -9.77 11.55 2.08
C HIS A 417 -11.03 12.27 1.58
N VAL A 418 -12.17 11.98 2.21
CA VAL A 418 -13.48 12.52 1.79
C VAL A 418 -13.52 14.05 1.69
N ASN A 419 -12.82 14.76 2.57
CA ASN A 419 -12.74 16.23 2.53
C ASN A 419 -11.99 16.81 1.30
N LEU A 420 -11.18 16.00 0.58
CA LEU A 420 -10.53 16.40 -0.68
C LEU A 420 -11.47 16.25 -1.88
N ILE A 421 -12.49 15.41 -1.75
CA ILE A 421 -13.38 14.97 -2.83
C ILE A 421 -14.55 15.97 -3.04
N ALA A 422 -14.68 16.95 -2.14
CA ALA A 422 -15.78 17.92 -2.07
C ALA A 422 -15.37 19.39 -2.40
N LYS A 423 -14.12 19.66 -2.83
CA LYS A 423 -13.61 21.03 -3.05
C LYS A 423 -13.31 21.35 -4.53
N PRO A 424 -13.31 22.63 -4.95
CA PRO A 424 -12.92 23.03 -6.32
C PRO A 424 -11.43 22.76 -6.61
N LYS A 425 -11.10 22.54 -7.90
CA LYS A 425 -9.75 22.20 -8.40
C LYS A 425 -8.62 23.14 -7.92
N SER A 426 -8.92 24.43 -7.68
CA SER A 426 -7.94 25.42 -7.20
C SER A 426 -7.45 25.15 -5.78
N ASP A 427 -8.34 24.68 -4.90
CA ASP A 427 -8.00 24.33 -3.52
C ASP A 427 -7.36 22.94 -3.46
N ILE A 428 -7.71 22.10 -4.44
CA ILE A 428 -7.17 20.75 -4.66
C ILE A 428 -5.72 20.80 -5.18
N MET A 429 -5.35 21.71 -6.09
CA MET A 429 -3.94 21.80 -6.54
C MET A 429 -2.99 22.26 -5.42
N ALA A 430 -3.50 22.94 -4.39
CA ALA A 430 -2.73 23.26 -3.18
C ALA A 430 -2.64 22.09 -2.18
N LEU A 431 -3.40 21.00 -2.36
CA LEU A 431 -3.57 19.90 -1.38
C LEU A 431 -3.44 18.46 -1.95
N THR A 432 -3.40 18.25 -3.27
CA THR A 432 -3.39 16.91 -3.94
C THR A 432 -2.25 16.65 -4.93
N GLU A 433 -1.33 17.60 -5.15
CA GLU A 433 0.02 17.15 -4.82
C GLU A 433 -0.09 16.82 -3.34
N ALA A 434 -0.06 15.54 -2.94
CA ALA A 434 0.47 15.30 -1.60
C ALA A 434 1.74 16.15 -1.60
N VAL A 435 1.78 17.23 -0.80
CA VAL A 435 2.99 18.05 -0.72
C VAL A 435 4.01 17.06 -0.22
N LYS A 436 4.72 16.45 -1.19
CA LYS A 436 5.60 15.34 -0.94
C LYS A 436 6.58 15.95 0.04
N PRO A 437 6.67 15.39 1.27
CA PRO A 437 7.49 16.01 2.28
C PRO A 437 8.84 16.30 1.67
N THR A 438 9.34 17.50 1.86
CA THR A 438 10.60 17.91 1.28
C THR A 438 11.68 17.83 2.34
N ALA A 439 12.78 17.16 2.03
CA ALA A 439 13.91 17.00 2.92
C ALA A 439 15.15 17.73 2.38
N ILE A 440 15.84 18.46 3.24
CA ILE A 440 17.24 18.84 3.02
C ILE A 440 18.13 17.81 3.70
N VAL A 441 19.11 17.28 2.97
CA VAL A 441 20.15 16.40 3.52
C VAL A 441 21.51 17.02 3.29
N THR A 442 22.17 17.45 4.37
CA THR A 442 23.51 18.02 4.29
C THR A 442 24.59 16.93 4.27
N GLY A 443 25.66 17.13 3.50
CA GLY A 443 26.64 16.07 3.26
C GLY A 443 26.04 14.90 2.49
N GLY A 444 25.00 15.16 1.68
CA GLY A 444 24.20 14.14 1.02
C GLY A 444 24.84 13.51 -0.21
N ALA A 445 26.03 13.98 -0.63
CA ALA A 445 26.73 13.43 -1.80
C ALA A 445 27.43 12.09 -1.52
N SER A 446 27.60 11.69 -0.25
CA SER A 446 28.29 10.44 0.08
C SER A 446 27.89 9.85 1.44
N GLY A 447 28.37 8.63 1.73
CA GLY A 447 28.28 8.00 3.05
C GLY A 447 26.85 7.94 3.62
N PHE A 448 26.72 8.25 4.91
CA PHE A 448 25.43 8.24 5.62
C PHE A 448 24.42 9.23 5.04
N GLY A 449 24.86 10.40 4.58
CA GLY A 449 23.99 11.40 3.96
C GLY A 449 23.35 10.87 2.67
N ALA A 450 24.14 10.25 1.80
CA ALA A 450 23.61 9.63 0.58
C ALA A 450 22.67 8.45 0.90
N GLY A 451 22.96 7.68 1.97
CA GLY A 451 22.06 6.63 2.46
C GLY A 451 20.70 7.18 2.91
N ALA A 452 20.71 8.27 3.69
CA ALA A 452 19.49 8.97 4.10
C ALA A 452 18.71 9.57 2.92
N ALA A 453 19.41 10.21 1.97
CA ALA A 453 18.80 10.80 0.78
C ALA A 453 18.05 9.74 -0.06
N ARG A 454 18.71 8.62 -0.40
CA ARG A 454 18.08 7.54 -1.16
C ARG A 454 16.91 6.91 -0.41
N ARG A 455 17.06 6.69 0.90
CA ARG A 455 16.01 6.09 1.71
C ARG A 455 14.77 6.99 1.78
N LEU A 456 14.94 8.29 2.03
CA LEU A 456 13.83 9.24 2.07
C LEU A 456 13.14 9.33 0.71
N ALA A 457 13.90 9.36 -0.39
CA ALA A 457 13.32 9.39 -1.73
C ALA A 457 12.48 8.15 -2.06
N ARG A 458 12.90 6.96 -1.60
CA ARG A 458 12.12 5.72 -1.72
C ARG A 458 10.79 5.81 -0.96
N ASP A 459 10.77 6.54 0.15
CA ASP A 459 9.57 6.82 0.94
C ASP A 459 8.78 8.03 0.38
N SER A 460 8.95 8.35 -0.91
CA SER A 460 8.28 9.41 -1.66
C SER A 460 8.51 10.85 -1.16
N VAL A 461 9.63 11.10 -0.47
CA VAL A 461 10.08 12.43 -0.04
C VAL A 461 10.86 13.12 -1.16
N ASN A 462 10.60 14.39 -1.43
CA ASN A 462 11.45 15.19 -2.34
C ASN A 462 12.77 15.51 -1.63
N VAL A 463 13.92 15.30 -2.26
CA VAL A 463 15.22 15.44 -1.57
C VAL A 463 16.09 16.53 -2.20
N ALA A 464 16.51 17.49 -1.40
CA ALA A 464 17.56 18.44 -1.73
C ALA A 464 18.88 18.00 -1.10
N ILE A 465 19.88 17.71 -1.94
CA ILE A 465 21.22 17.33 -1.52
C ILE A 465 22.07 18.58 -1.38
N PHE A 466 22.44 18.91 -0.14
CA PHE A 466 23.34 20.02 0.17
C PHE A 466 24.75 19.48 0.35
N ASP A 467 25.66 19.82 -0.55
CA ASP A 467 27.06 19.41 -0.47
C ASP A 467 27.99 20.42 -1.16
N LEU A 468 29.31 20.26 -0.96
CA LEU A 468 30.32 20.98 -1.72
C LEU A 468 30.72 20.23 -3.00
N ASN A 469 30.61 18.90 -2.99
CA ASN A 469 30.98 18.05 -4.12
C ASN A 469 29.80 17.89 -5.09
N GLU A 470 29.83 18.69 -6.15
CA GLU A 470 28.78 18.72 -7.17
C GLU A 470 28.69 17.43 -7.98
N GLU A 471 29.82 16.84 -8.38
CA GLU A 471 29.84 15.61 -9.19
C GLU A 471 29.20 14.42 -8.45
N LEU A 472 29.62 14.19 -7.19
CA LEU A 472 29.03 13.13 -6.36
C LEU A 472 27.58 13.44 -6.02
N GLY A 473 27.25 14.70 -5.76
CA GLY A 473 25.88 15.13 -5.48
C GLY A 473 24.94 14.85 -6.64
N GLN A 474 25.35 15.19 -7.87
CA GLN A 474 24.59 14.93 -9.09
C GLN A 474 24.46 13.43 -9.38
N THR A 475 25.45 12.62 -9.01
CA THR A 475 25.37 11.15 -9.10
C THR A 475 24.22 10.63 -8.23
N VAL A 476 24.15 11.04 -6.96
CA VAL A 476 23.07 10.62 -6.05
C VAL A 476 21.70 11.12 -6.53
N VAL A 477 21.62 12.35 -7.06
CA VAL A 477 20.38 12.86 -7.68
C VAL A 477 19.93 11.96 -8.84
N SER A 478 20.86 11.60 -9.73
CA SER A 478 20.57 10.77 -10.91
C SER A 478 20.07 9.37 -10.52
N GLU A 479 20.68 8.77 -9.50
CA GLU A 479 20.24 7.48 -8.94
C GLU A 479 18.83 7.57 -8.34
N ILE A 480 18.53 8.63 -7.59
CA ILE A 480 17.20 8.86 -7.01
C ILE A 480 16.14 9.00 -8.11
N ILE A 481 16.44 9.81 -9.14
CA ILE A 481 15.52 10.03 -10.27
C ILE A 481 15.30 8.74 -11.05
N SER A 482 16.35 7.95 -11.28
CA SER A 482 16.26 6.67 -11.99
C SER A 482 15.42 5.64 -11.23
N ALA A 483 15.37 5.73 -9.90
CA ALA A 483 14.52 4.91 -9.04
C ALA A 483 13.09 5.47 -8.87
N GLY A 484 12.70 6.49 -9.64
CA GLY A 484 11.36 7.10 -9.61
C GLY A 484 11.16 8.19 -8.54
N GLY A 485 12.21 8.58 -7.82
CA GLY A 485 12.18 9.66 -6.83
C GLY A 485 12.39 11.06 -7.44
N LYS A 486 12.28 12.11 -6.61
CA LYS A 486 12.53 13.51 -7.00
C LYS A 486 13.65 14.09 -6.15
N ALA A 487 14.73 14.56 -6.78
CA ALA A 487 15.83 15.19 -6.07
C ALA A 487 16.46 16.35 -6.85
N ILE A 488 17.11 17.27 -6.12
CA ILE A 488 17.99 18.31 -6.67
C ILE A 488 19.30 18.36 -5.91
N PHE A 489 20.34 18.82 -6.58
CA PHE A 489 21.61 19.18 -5.95
C PHE A 489 21.68 20.70 -5.73
N VAL A 490 22.15 21.11 -4.56
CA VAL A 490 22.44 22.52 -4.25
C VAL A 490 23.81 22.61 -3.60
N LYS A 491 24.70 23.41 -4.20
CA LYS A 491 26.04 23.62 -3.68
C LYS A 491 26.00 24.51 -2.45
N VAL A 492 26.12 23.94 -1.25
CA VAL A 492 26.00 24.69 0.01
C VAL A 492 27.19 24.41 0.92
N ASN A 493 27.91 25.47 1.29
CA ASN A 493 28.82 25.42 2.41
C ASN A 493 28.03 25.58 3.72
N VAL A 494 27.87 24.50 4.47
CA VAL A 494 27.07 24.49 5.71
C VAL A 494 27.61 25.38 6.82
N THR A 495 28.83 25.92 6.70
CA THR A 495 29.38 26.89 7.66
C THR A 495 29.06 28.35 7.30
N SER A 496 28.38 28.61 6.18
CA SER A 496 27.98 29.94 5.72
C SER A 496 26.49 30.16 5.91
N ALA A 497 26.12 31.18 6.70
CA ALA A 497 24.72 31.57 6.91
C ALA A 497 24.04 32.00 5.60
N ASP A 498 24.74 32.73 4.74
CA ASP A 498 24.21 33.20 3.46
C ASP A 498 23.95 32.03 2.49
N ALA A 499 24.86 31.03 2.46
CA ALA A 499 24.66 29.84 1.65
C ALA A 499 23.47 29.00 2.12
N TRP A 500 23.24 28.91 3.43
CA TRP A 500 22.04 28.27 3.98
C TRP A 500 20.76 28.98 3.55
N LYS A 501 20.73 30.31 3.68
CA LYS A 501 19.58 31.12 3.29
C LYS A 501 19.25 30.93 1.80
N ALA A 502 20.25 31.11 0.94
CA ALA A 502 20.08 30.95 -0.51
C ALA A 502 19.66 29.51 -0.89
N GLY A 503 20.26 28.50 -0.24
CA GLY A 503 19.92 27.11 -0.47
C GLY A 503 18.47 26.77 -0.08
N VAL A 504 18.02 27.22 1.10
CA VAL A 504 16.63 27.01 1.54
C VAL A 504 15.64 27.73 0.61
N GLU A 505 15.95 28.95 0.20
CA GLU A 505 15.15 29.69 -0.78
C GLU A 505 15.00 28.90 -2.09
N GLN A 506 16.09 28.34 -2.62
CA GLN A 506 16.04 27.51 -3.82
C GLN A 506 15.20 26.23 -3.62
N VAL A 507 15.31 25.56 -2.47
CA VAL A 507 14.50 24.37 -2.15
C VAL A 507 13.02 24.70 -2.10
N VAL A 508 12.65 25.77 -1.41
CA VAL A 508 11.26 26.22 -1.29
C VAL A 508 10.71 26.66 -2.66
N GLN A 509 11.51 27.34 -3.49
CA GLN A 509 11.12 27.68 -4.86
C GLN A 509 10.91 26.45 -5.74
N THR A 510 11.71 25.40 -5.55
CA THR A 510 11.68 24.19 -6.40
C THR A 510 10.58 23.20 -5.99
N PHE A 511 10.37 23.02 -4.69
CA PHE A 511 9.47 21.99 -4.14
C PHE A 511 8.27 22.54 -3.37
N GLY A 512 8.15 23.86 -3.22
CA GLY A 512 6.99 24.51 -2.59
C GLY A 512 6.99 24.51 -1.05
N GLY A 513 7.98 23.89 -0.40
CA GLY A 513 8.09 23.84 1.05
C GLY A 513 9.28 23.04 1.56
N LEU A 514 9.37 22.90 2.89
CA LEU A 514 10.38 22.11 3.59
C LEU A 514 9.73 21.45 4.82
N ASN A 515 9.96 20.15 4.98
CA ASN A 515 9.38 19.33 6.05
C ASN A 515 10.45 18.69 6.92
N PHE A 516 11.54 18.24 6.31
CA PHE A 516 12.58 17.50 7.02
C PHE A 516 13.95 18.15 6.82
N VAL A 517 14.74 18.17 7.89
CA VAL A 517 16.13 18.65 7.83
C VAL A 517 17.04 17.61 8.47
N ILE A 518 17.93 17.05 7.66
CA ILE A 518 18.91 16.06 8.10
C ILE A 518 20.27 16.75 8.14
N ASN A 519 20.67 17.16 9.34
CA ASN A 519 21.99 17.76 9.59
C ASN A 519 23.03 16.63 9.71
N ASN A 520 23.51 16.16 8.56
CA ASN A 520 24.49 15.08 8.46
C ASN A 520 25.91 15.58 8.15
N ALA A 521 26.06 16.71 7.46
CA ALA A 521 27.39 17.28 7.20
C ALA A 521 28.15 17.47 8.52
N GLY A 522 29.39 17.02 8.53
CA GLY A 522 30.24 17.06 9.70
C GLY A 522 31.65 16.63 9.35
N GLY A 523 32.59 16.90 10.24
CA GLY A 523 33.99 16.60 9.99
C GLY A 523 34.79 16.48 11.28
N THR A 524 35.99 15.94 11.11
CA THR A 524 36.97 15.79 12.19
C THR A 524 38.36 16.22 11.71
N TYR A 525 39.30 16.27 12.65
CA TYR A 525 40.74 16.21 12.40
C TYR A 525 41.23 14.76 12.61
N PRO A 526 42.41 14.39 12.05
CA PRO A 526 43.02 13.09 12.31
C PRO A 526 43.25 12.88 13.81
N SER A 527 42.88 11.71 14.34
CA SER A 527 43.06 11.40 15.76
C SER A 527 44.52 11.58 16.20
N LYS A 528 44.76 12.47 17.18
CA LYS A 528 46.10 12.82 17.69
C LYS A 528 46.07 13.34 19.14
N PRO A 529 47.20 13.33 19.88
CA PRO A 529 47.26 13.90 21.23
C PRO A 529 46.68 15.32 21.31
N VAL A 530 46.00 15.64 22.41
CA VAL A 530 45.29 16.93 22.54
C VAL A 530 46.23 18.14 22.42
N LEU A 531 47.48 18.02 22.89
CA LEU A 531 48.49 19.07 22.81
C LEU A 531 48.99 19.34 21.37
N GLU A 532 48.72 18.43 20.43
CA GLU A 532 49.01 18.59 19.00
C GLU A 532 47.79 19.08 18.22
N THR A 533 46.65 19.26 18.89
CA THR A 533 45.43 19.78 18.26
C THR A 533 45.53 21.28 18.13
N THR A 534 45.43 21.76 16.89
CA THR A 534 45.57 23.18 16.57
C THR A 534 44.25 23.93 16.76
N GLU A 535 44.30 25.26 16.85
CA GLU A 535 43.10 26.09 16.80
C GLU A 535 42.29 25.84 15.52
N ALA A 536 42.97 25.64 14.38
CA ALA A 536 42.29 25.30 13.13
C ALA A 536 41.53 23.96 13.18
N ASP A 537 42.06 22.96 13.89
CA ASP A 537 41.37 21.68 14.11
C ASP A 537 40.13 21.85 15.01
N PHE A 538 40.28 22.66 16.07
CA PHE A 538 39.18 23.02 16.97
C PHE A 538 38.08 23.76 16.20
N ASP A 539 38.43 24.83 15.50
CA ASP A 539 37.52 25.65 14.71
C ASP A 539 36.82 24.83 13.63
N LYS A 540 37.54 23.92 12.95
CA LYS A 540 36.93 23.02 11.97
C LYS A 540 35.83 22.16 12.61
N CYS A 541 36.09 21.53 13.76
CA CYS A 541 35.11 20.72 14.47
C CYS A 541 33.90 21.55 14.93
N ILE A 542 34.14 22.71 15.55
CA ILE A 542 33.06 23.57 16.04
C ILE A 542 32.22 24.11 14.87
N ASN A 543 32.87 24.59 13.80
CA ASN A 543 32.19 25.17 12.66
C ASN A 543 31.37 24.12 11.88
N LEU A 544 31.92 22.95 11.62
CA LEU A 544 31.23 21.91 10.84
C LEU A 544 30.17 21.14 11.64
N ASN A 545 30.39 20.88 12.93
CA ASN A 545 29.52 19.98 13.69
C ASN A 545 28.50 20.70 14.59
N LEU A 546 28.72 21.99 14.90
CA LEU A 546 27.84 22.74 15.81
C LEU A 546 27.34 24.06 15.20
N ARG A 547 28.24 24.91 14.67
CA ARG A 547 27.83 26.16 14.02
C ARG A 547 26.94 25.93 12.81
N SER A 548 27.20 24.87 12.05
CA SER A 548 26.35 24.44 10.92
C SER A 548 24.90 24.15 11.34
N ILE A 549 24.69 23.51 12.50
CA ILE A 549 23.36 23.23 13.05
C ILE A 549 22.69 24.53 13.47
N TYR A 550 23.43 25.45 14.10
CA TYR A 550 22.91 26.79 14.39
C TYR A 550 22.41 27.50 13.12
N HIS A 551 23.19 27.50 12.04
CA HIS A 551 22.76 28.10 10.77
C HIS A 551 21.56 27.38 10.16
N SER A 552 21.53 26.05 10.23
CA SER A 552 20.38 25.23 9.81
C SER A 552 19.11 25.62 10.55
N VAL A 553 19.15 25.74 11.88
CA VAL A 553 18.01 26.16 12.71
C VAL A 553 17.49 27.52 12.25
N ILE A 554 18.36 28.53 12.15
CA ILE A 554 17.95 29.88 11.76
C ILE A 554 17.34 29.91 10.34
N ALA A 555 17.91 29.16 9.40
CA ALA A 555 17.47 29.18 8.01
C ALA A 555 16.22 28.32 7.76
N CYS A 556 16.09 27.17 8.42
CA CYS A 556 15.09 26.16 8.08
C CYS A 556 13.86 26.21 8.97
N MET A 557 13.99 26.62 10.24
CA MET A 557 12.89 26.56 11.20
C MET A 557 11.65 27.35 10.77
N PRO A 558 11.76 28.55 10.15
CA PRO A 558 10.58 29.24 9.61
C PRO A 558 9.78 28.40 8.61
N SER A 559 10.47 27.62 7.77
CA SER A 559 9.80 26.75 6.79
C SER A 559 9.19 25.51 7.45
N LEU A 560 9.83 24.97 8.50
CA LEU A 560 9.27 23.86 9.29
C LEU A 560 8.01 24.28 10.06
N ILE A 561 7.99 25.48 10.64
CA ILE A 561 6.79 26.07 11.26
C ILE A 561 5.69 26.25 10.22
N ALA A 562 6.02 26.82 9.06
CA ALA A 562 5.06 26.98 7.97
C ALA A 562 4.50 25.63 7.46
N ALA A 563 5.27 24.54 7.57
CA ALA A 563 4.79 23.20 7.26
C ALA A 563 3.78 22.70 8.30
N THR A 564 4.05 22.85 9.60
CA THR A 564 3.11 22.41 10.65
C THR A 564 1.84 23.25 10.69
N GLU A 565 1.91 24.55 10.40
CA GLU A 565 0.74 25.42 10.21
C GLU A 565 -0.17 24.95 9.06
N LYS A 566 0.40 24.28 8.05
CA LYS A 566 -0.33 23.64 6.95
C LYS A 566 -0.78 22.20 7.26
N GLY A 567 -0.55 21.72 8.49
CA GLY A 567 -0.85 20.35 8.90
C GLY A 567 0.08 19.30 8.29
N LEU A 568 1.24 19.70 7.77
CA LEU A 568 2.25 18.80 7.22
C LEU A 568 3.25 18.35 8.30
N PRO A 569 3.86 17.16 8.17
CA PRO A 569 4.85 16.70 9.13
C PRO A 569 6.10 17.59 9.10
N ALA A 570 6.72 17.80 10.27
CA ALA A 570 7.98 18.52 10.40
C ALA A 570 8.93 17.81 11.37
N SER A 571 10.17 17.57 10.93
CA SER A 571 11.20 16.99 11.79
C SER A 571 12.62 17.42 11.42
N MET A 572 13.43 17.67 12.44
CA MET A 572 14.88 17.87 12.30
C MET A 572 15.62 16.68 12.93
N VAL A 573 16.53 16.08 12.17
CA VAL A 573 17.37 14.97 12.63
C VAL A 573 18.83 15.40 12.54
N ASN A 574 19.49 15.48 13.70
CA ASN A 574 20.91 15.81 13.78
C ASN A 574 21.74 14.52 13.87
N ILE A 575 22.68 14.33 12.94
CA ILE A 575 23.60 13.19 13.01
C ILE A 575 24.78 13.55 13.91
N ALA A 576 24.71 13.07 15.16
CA ALA A 576 25.74 13.25 16.16
C ALA A 576 26.84 12.18 16.01
N SER A 577 27.13 11.42 17.07
CA SER A 577 28.13 10.34 17.09
C SER A 577 28.07 9.63 18.44
N THR A 578 28.41 8.34 18.49
CA THR A 578 28.71 7.69 19.78
C THR A 578 29.82 8.42 20.56
N GLY A 579 30.74 9.10 19.84
CA GLY A 579 31.79 9.93 20.41
C GLY A 579 31.29 11.20 21.11
N GLY A 580 30.04 11.63 20.85
CA GLY A 580 29.39 12.72 21.60
C GLY A 580 28.73 12.25 22.89
N VAL A 581 28.33 10.98 22.97
CA VAL A 581 27.78 10.35 24.19
C VAL A 581 28.90 9.94 25.13
N LYS A 582 29.95 9.31 24.58
CA LYS A 582 31.13 8.86 25.31
C LYS A 582 32.39 9.37 24.61
N GLY A 583 33.07 10.32 25.24
CA GLY A 583 34.31 10.89 24.72
C GLY A 583 35.41 9.83 24.55
N ARG A 584 36.35 10.08 23.62
CA ARG A 584 37.51 9.21 23.39
C ARG A 584 38.81 10.01 23.25
N PRO A 585 39.95 9.48 23.72
CA PRO A 585 41.26 10.08 23.47
C PRO A 585 41.50 10.28 21.97
N GLY A 586 42.29 11.29 21.62
CA GLY A 586 42.66 11.60 20.24
C GLY A 586 41.68 12.50 19.49
N LEU A 587 40.43 12.61 19.95
CA LEU A 587 39.35 13.31 19.26
C LEU A 587 38.50 14.18 20.21
N THR A 588 39.13 14.71 21.26
CA THR A 588 38.48 15.49 22.32
C THR A 588 37.54 16.57 21.80
N TRP A 589 37.99 17.40 20.86
CA TRP A 589 37.20 18.53 20.36
C TRP A 589 36.12 18.10 19.35
N TYR A 590 36.36 17.02 18.61
CA TYR A 590 35.29 16.37 17.83
C TYR A 590 34.19 15.85 18.75
N SER A 591 34.56 15.09 19.79
CA SER A 591 33.63 14.58 20.81
C SER A 591 32.86 15.71 21.49
N ALA A 592 33.53 16.79 21.90
CA ALA A 592 32.89 17.96 22.49
C ALA A 592 31.88 18.62 21.52
N SER A 593 32.25 18.79 20.24
CA SER A 593 31.35 19.35 19.23
C SER A 593 30.09 18.49 19.01
N LYS A 594 30.23 17.15 19.02
CA LYS A 594 29.10 16.22 18.87
C LYS A 594 28.26 16.12 20.15
N ALA A 595 28.85 16.27 21.34
CA ALA A 595 28.11 16.41 22.59
C ALA A 595 27.28 17.71 22.60
N GLY A 596 27.85 18.81 22.09
CA GLY A 596 27.12 20.06 21.87
C GLY A 596 25.92 19.88 20.94
N ALA A 597 26.07 19.12 19.85
CA ALA A 597 24.97 18.81 18.94
C ALA A 597 23.85 17.98 19.61
N ILE A 598 24.20 17.03 20.47
CA ILE A 598 23.24 16.24 21.26
C ILE A 598 22.44 17.15 22.19
N ASN A 599 23.13 18.01 22.96
CA ASN A 599 22.46 18.89 23.91
C ASN A 599 21.60 19.97 23.21
N ALA A 600 22.08 20.52 22.09
CA ALA A 600 21.30 21.43 21.26
C ALA A 600 20.03 20.77 20.73
N THR A 601 20.11 19.50 20.30
CA THR A 601 18.94 18.72 19.84
C THR A 601 17.87 18.63 20.92
N GLN A 602 18.25 18.27 22.15
CA GLN A 602 17.31 18.14 23.27
C GLN A 602 16.68 19.49 23.63
N SER A 603 17.47 20.56 23.63
CA SER A 603 16.95 21.92 23.91
C SER A 603 15.96 22.37 22.84
N LEU A 604 16.29 22.18 21.56
CA LEU A 604 15.39 22.49 20.43
C LEU A 604 14.10 21.65 20.47
N ALA A 605 14.20 20.38 20.89
CA ALA A 605 13.02 19.53 21.04
C ALA A 605 12.03 20.09 22.05
N HIS A 606 12.52 20.62 23.18
CA HIS A 606 11.68 21.30 24.17
C HIS A 606 11.11 22.61 23.63
N GLU A 607 11.91 23.39 22.92
CA GLU A 607 11.52 24.72 22.41
C GLU A 607 10.43 24.64 21.33
N PHE A 608 10.52 23.66 20.42
CA PHE A 608 9.63 23.56 19.26
C PHE A 608 8.54 22.49 19.36
N ALA A 609 8.44 21.78 20.49
CA ALA A 609 7.37 20.79 20.72
C ALA A 609 5.97 21.41 20.62
N GLY A 610 5.79 22.65 21.09
CA GLY A 610 4.51 23.36 21.03
C GLY A 610 4.02 23.61 19.60
N GLN A 611 4.94 23.72 18.63
CA GLN A 611 4.67 23.87 17.20
C GLN A 611 4.62 22.52 16.46
N GLN A 612 4.64 21.40 17.19
CA GLN A 612 4.62 20.04 16.65
C GLN A 612 5.83 19.70 15.75
N ILE A 613 6.98 20.35 15.98
CA ILE A 613 8.22 20.06 15.25
C ILE A 613 9.07 19.12 16.12
N ARG A 614 9.38 17.93 15.59
CA ARG A 614 10.17 16.92 16.31
C ARG A 614 11.65 17.10 16.02
N VAL A 615 12.47 17.23 17.06
CA VAL A 615 13.92 17.38 16.93
C VAL A 615 14.60 16.21 17.63
N ASN A 616 15.28 15.34 16.87
CA ASN A 616 15.93 14.14 17.40
C ASN A 616 17.37 14.06 16.91
N CYS A 617 18.19 13.23 17.55
CA CYS A 617 19.54 12.95 17.07
C CYS A 617 19.84 11.46 16.98
N ILE A 618 20.62 11.11 15.97
CA ILE A 618 21.17 9.77 15.79
C ILE A 618 22.65 9.81 16.18
N CYS A 619 23.11 8.79 16.91
CA CYS A 619 24.49 8.62 17.34
C CYS A 619 25.12 7.38 16.70
N PRO A 620 25.65 7.49 15.46
CA PRO A 620 26.26 6.36 14.76
C PRO A 620 27.57 5.90 15.42
N VAL A 621 27.84 4.60 15.36
CA VAL A 621 29.21 4.07 15.41
C VAL A 621 29.94 4.36 14.10
N LEU A 622 31.26 4.11 14.07
CA LEU A 622 32.06 4.22 12.86
C LEU A 622 31.44 3.42 11.71
N GLY A 623 31.28 4.07 10.55
CA GLY A 623 30.82 3.44 9.32
C GLY A 623 31.89 3.43 8.25
N LYS A 624 31.68 2.59 7.23
CA LYS A 624 32.51 2.54 6.01
C LYS A 624 32.24 3.77 5.15
N THR A 625 32.84 4.90 5.53
CA THR A 625 32.71 6.19 4.85
C THR A 625 34.08 6.75 4.51
N PRO A 626 34.19 7.72 3.58
CA PRO A 626 35.48 8.33 3.22
C PRO A 626 36.26 8.93 4.42
N MET A 627 35.59 9.23 5.54
CA MET A 627 36.22 9.78 6.75
C MET A 627 36.80 8.72 7.71
N MET A 628 36.65 7.42 7.42
CA MET A 628 37.01 6.34 8.33
C MET A 628 38.46 6.40 8.83
N SER A 629 39.41 6.70 7.94
CA SER A 629 40.84 6.80 8.27
C SER A 629 41.16 7.88 9.31
N GLN A 630 40.41 8.99 9.31
CA GLN A 630 40.61 10.09 10.26
C GLN A 630 40.19 9.70 11.68
N PHE A 631 39.25 8.75 11.80
CA PHE A 631 38.65 8.33 13.07
C PHE A 631 39.36 7.15 13.75
N LEU A 632 40.08 6.32 13.00
CA LEU A 632 40.78 5.15 13.52
C LEU A 632 42.07 5.53 14.27
N GLY A 633 42.75 6.61 13.84
CA GLY A 633 44.05 6.98 14.41
C GLY A 633 45.06 5.86 14.18
N GLN A 634 45.66 5.35 15.26
CA GLN A 634 46.60 4.22 15.21
C GLN A 634 45.92 2.84 15.35
N ALA A 635 44.62 2.78 15.61
CA ALA A 635 43.92 1.51 15.76
C ALA A 635 43.66 0.84 14.39
N SER A 636 43.82 -0.48 14.31
CA SER A 636 43.38 -1.25 13.14
C SER A 636 41.85 -1.34 13.07
N GLU A 637 41.32 -1.63 11.88
CA GLU A 637 39.87 -1.87 11.71
C GLU A 637 39.38 -3.01 12.61
N GLU A 638 40.14 -4.09 12.70
CA GLU A 638 39.84 -5.27 13.54
C GLU A 638 39.77 -4.91 15.02
N GLN A 639 40.73 -4.10 15.50
CA GLN A 639 40.72 -3.59 16.86
C GLN A 639 39.48 -2.77 17.14
N TYR A 640 39.05 -1.91 16.20
CA TYR A 640 37.84 -1.13 16.37
C TYR A 640 36.57 -1.99 16.33
N LEU A 641 36.47 -2.92 15.37
CA LEU A 641 35.36 -3.86 15.22
C LEU A 641 35.18 -4.73 16.46
N SER A 642 36.26 -5.07 17.17
CA SER A 642 36.19 -5.82 18.42
C SER A 642 35.30 -5.12 19.47
N THR A 643 35.23 -3.78 19.43
CA THR A 643 34.41 -2.96 20.34
C THR A 643 32.93 -2.89 19.95
N ILE A 644 32.53 -3.45 18.80
CA ILE A 644 31.15 -3.47 18.32
C ILE A 644 30.59 -4.88 18.52
N PRO A 645 29.57 -5.09 19.36
CA PRO A 645 28.96 -6.41 19.56
C PRO A 645 28.47 -7.08 18.27
N LEU A 646 27.86 -6.33 17.34
CA LEU A 646 27.44 -6.85 16.03
C LEU A 646 28.58 -7.14 15.03
N LYS A 647 29.84 -6.90 15.42
CA LYS A 647 31.05 -7.23 14.64
C LYS A 647 31.09 -6.70 13.19
N ARG A 648 30.37 -5.61 12.92
CA ARG A 648 30.43 -4.88 11.66
C ARG A 648 30.37 -3.38 11.87
N PHE A 649 30.89 -2.62 10.92
CA PHE A 649 30.69 -1.17 10.86
C PHE A 649 29.25 -0.83 10.44
N ALA A 650 28.83 0.39 10.76
CA ALA A 650 27.56 0.92 10.27
C ALA A 650 27.63 1.17 8.75
N GLU A 651 26.54 0.85 8.06
CA GLU A 651 26.36 1.10 6.64
C GLU A 651 25.47 2.33 6.42
N PRO A 652 25.55 2.98 5.24
CA PRO A 652 24.62 4.05 4.86
C PRO A 652 23.13 3.70 5.05
N SER A 653 22.77 2.44 4.80
CA SER A 653 21.41 1.92 4.97
C SER A 653 20.96 1.92 6.44
N ASP A 654 21.84 1.60 7.39
CA ASP A 654 21.52 1.59 8.82
C ASP A 654 21.08 3.00 9.27
N ILE A 655 21.85 4.01 8.89
CA ILE A 655 21.56 5.41 9.27
C ILE A 655 20.36 5.94 8.49
N GLY A 656 20.27 5.65 7.19
CA GLY A 656 19.14 6.03 6.37
C GLY A 656 17.82 5.48 6.92
N ASN A 657 17.82 4.22 7.39
CA ASN A 657 16.63 3.60 7.97
C ASN A 657 16.18 4.27 9.27
N SER A 658 17.12 4.61 10.15
CA SER A 658 16.81 5.37 11.38
C SER A 658 16.34 6.79 11.08
N VAL A 659 16.92 7.47 10.08
CA VAL A 659 16.45 8.79 9.63
C VAL A 659 15.00 8.71 9.16
N ALA A 660 14.68 7.76 8.28
CA ALA A 660 13.32 7.63 7.76
C ALA A 660 12.30 7.30 8.85
N PHE A 661 12.64 6.42 9.80
CA PHE A 661 11.80 6.19 10.98
C PHE A 661 11.56 7.48 11.77
N LEU A 662 12.62 8.24 12.07
CA LEU A 662 12.48 9.50 12.81
C LEU A 662 11.74 10.58 12.02
N CYS A 663 11.65 10.49 10.70
CA CYS A 663 10.84 11.38 9.87
C CYS A 663 9.40 10.89 9.64
N SER A 664 9.06 9.65 9.99
CA SER A 664 7.73 9.06 9.75
C SER A 664 6.73 9.30 10.89
N ASP A 665 5.46 8.98 10.62
CA ASP A 665 4.38 9.00 11.62
C ASP A 665 4.54 7.92 12.71
N ASP A 666 5.40 6.92 12.48
CA ASP A 666 5.70 5.90 13.48
C ASP A 666 6.49 6.50 14.65
N ALA A 667 7.25 7.58 14.40
CA ALA A 667 7.98 8.33 15.41
C ALA A 667 7.22 9.57 15.91
N ARG A 668 5.89 9.67 15.69
CA ARG A 668 5.10 10.87 16.03
C ARG A 668 5.15 11.30 17.50
N PHE A 669 5.46 10.36 18.41
CA PHE A 669 5.59 10.64 19.84
C PHE A 669 7.05 10.74 20.31
N LEU A 670 8.02 10.72 19.38
CA LEU A 670 9.45 10.79 19.67
C LEU A 670 10.01 12.17 19.32
N THR A 671 10.45 12.91 20.34
CA THR A 671 11.22 14.16 20.23
C THR A 671 12.26 14.23 21.35
N GLY A 672 13.42 14.82 21.10
CA GLY A 672 14.54 14.89 22.05
C GLY A 672 15.30 13.58 22.24
N VAL A 673 15.02 12.56 21.42
CA VAL A 673 15.67 11.24 21.52
C VAL A 673 17.12 11.32 21.07
N VAL A 674 18.00 10.69 21.85
CA VAL A 674 19.39 10.43 21.51
C VAL A 674 19.51 8.96 21.14
N LEU A 675 19.34 8.63 19.86
CA LEU A 675 19.24 7.25 19.37
C LEU A 675 20.62 6.68 19.01
N PRO A 676 21.18 5.72 19.76
CA PRO A 676 22.40 5.03 19.36
C PRO A 676 22.11 4.10 18.17
N VAL A 677 22.91 4.25 17.10
CA VAL A 677 22.92 3.30 15.97
C VAL A 677 24.34 2.76 15.87
N ASP A 678 24.67 1.90 16.83
CA ASP A 678 26.06 1.63 17.19
C ASP A 678 26.42 0.14 17.30
N GLY A 679 25.48 -0.74 16.93
CA GLY A 679 25.65 -2.18 17.04
C GLY A 679 25.83 -2.68 18.47
N GLY A 680 25.31 -1.94 19.47
CA GLY A 680 25.37 -2.28 20.89
C GLY A 680 26.63 -1.77 21.60
N ARG A 681 27.43 -0.92 20.97
CA ARG A 681 28.73 -0.49 21.52
C ARG A 681 28.64 0.33 22.81
N LEU A 682 27.55 1.09 22.99
CA LEU A 682 27.29 1.87 24.20
C LEU A 682 26.46 1.13 25.25
N ALA A 683 26.01 -0.10 24.96
CA ALA A 683 25.17 -0.90 25.86
C ALA A 683 25.92 -1.41 27.10
#